data_AF-A0A2G8KHK7-F1
#
_entry.id   AF-A0A2G8KHK7-F1
#
_cell.length_a   1.000
_cell.length_b   1.000
_cell.length_c   1.000
_cell.angle_alpha   90.00
_cell.angle_beta   90.00
_cell.angle_gamma   90.00
#
_symmetry.space_group_name_H-M   'P 1'
#
loop_
_entity.id
_entity.type
_entity.pdbx_description
1 polymer ?
#
loop_
_entity_poly.entity_id
_entity_poly.type
_entity_poly.pdbx_seq_one_letter_code
_entity_poly.pdbx_strand_id
1 'polypeptide(L)'
;MKNMGIYTVDEVCQFTVDILGSINKRDLSPKLLLAKLNCILDTVRSPLFHDMSARRVFVRPIIPQLKEHLAKQDAVERCVDILSEMLSLLQAISNEKAVEGDPIKGKEEIDEDIGLISKEVMPSLLYVMNSRLESRDELKRQEVTKIMTCLLTLLSIMEEKHYKTFSHIFVDMSAKQEFLSKLFVGFNGICHRGIYMEQRWITMNMVCNRVMLRAIKYFSADLQSSTSDEGSLDLWREFFELTVRYVTQDCLKFEAKYSGSKKSQLNEKFGDLRLDMAQLMVSKWNSLGVHQVPLAKESMIRSFLDVSLVPDTTIRRVVMPSLFDVNQMGMAATKGPQSGSYGITCSQSFQIRTVFAIYFFQFNKFNVFMVYQNGKSILDILLFVLENHQLINVIYLLEMVLIDSVDDKVCRDANGDEKYAAIFREIMMEKLKTEDWREQGEELVGKVTKLFERLIDYRLSQEQRENRYLRLSATHSLIGFYKDEVIRDIYKRHIMALKEIHLEVGSTEYRYLRSWKTIREELFRLSKSQFCVGKWLKPHKVSIRDIHLFWTTFGPFPSEGGQLLKKKRAEFFEKISSSGREAQVYFKIDFYGPFPHVRSTRKDRKSFVFKGAPFDKPHSMLEKLQSDFPKARGGPTRSHRQRRI
;
A
#
# COMPACT_ATOMS: atom_id res chain seq x y z
N MET A 1 -3.52 -24.26 -56.25
CA MET A 1 -2.45 -23.88 -57.19
C MET A 1 -1.85 -25.18 -57.73
N LYS A 2 -1.99 -25.43 -59.03
CA LYS A 2 -1.49 -26.64 -59.70
C LYS A 2 0.03 -26.53 -59.90
N ASN A 3 0.75 -27.55 -59.42
CA ASN A 3 2.11 -28.00 -59.77
C ASN A 3 2.93 -27.11 -60.73
N MET A 4 3.60 -26.08 -60.19
CA MET A 4 4.79 -25.47 -60.79
C MET A 4 5.88 -25.22 -59.73
N GLY A 5 6.13 -26.20 -58.87
CA GLY A 5 7.27 -26.18 -57.94
C GLY A 5 8.37 -27.10 -58.44
N ILE A 6 9.55 -26.57 -58.75
CA ILE A 6 10.77 -27.35 -59.05
C ILE A 6 11.21 -28.18 -57.82
N TYR A 7 10.76 -27.78 -56.62
CA TYR A 7 11.04 -28.41 -55.35
C TYR A 7 9.74 -28.72 -54.60
N THR A 8 9.74 -29.80 -53.84
CA THR A 8 8.70 -30.15 -52.87
C THR A 8 8.76 -29.25 -51.63
N VAL A 9 7.67 -29.18 -50.86
CA VAL A 9 7.63 -28.39 -49.61
C VAL A 9 8.73 -28.85 -48.65
N ASP A 10 8.92 -30.16 -48.51
CA ASP A 10 9.94 -30.73 -47.62
C ASP A 10 11.37 -30.38 -48.07
N GLU A 11 11.65 -30.39 -49.37
CA GLU A 11 12.96 -29.98 -49.92
C GLU A 11 13.24 -28.49 -49.65
N VAL A 12 12.24 -27.62 -49.82
CA VAL A 12 12.38 -26.19 -49.52
C VAL A 12 12.59 -25.95 -48.03
N CYS A 13 11.86 -26.67 -47.18
CA CYS A 13 12.03 -26.62 -45.72
C CYS A 13 13.43 -27.04 -45.30
N GLN A 14 13.91 -28.19 -45.79
CA GLN A 14 15.23 -28.70 -45.44
C GLN A 14 16.35 -27.76 -45.93
N PHE A 15 16.27 -27.29 -47.18
CA PHE A 15 17.23 -26.34 -47.73
C PHE A 15 17.31 -25.05 -46.88
N THR A 16 16.16 -24.53 -46.46
CA THR A 16 16.10 -23.33 -45.61
C THR A 16 16.69 -23.60 -44.22
N VAL A 17 16.41 -24.75 -43.61
CA VAL A 17 17.00 -25.14 -42.33
C VAL A 17 18.52 -25.29 -42.43
N ASP A 18 19.01 -25.88 -43.52
CA ASP A 18 20.44 -26.05 -43.76
C ASP A 18 21.14 -24.69 -43.90
N ILE A 19 20.52 -23.73 -44.61
CA ILE A 19 21.00 -22.35 -44.69
C ILE A 19 21.07 -21.72 -43.29
N LEU A 20 20.01 -21.80 -42.50
CA LEU A 20 19.98 -21.23 -41.15
C LEU A 20 21.00 -21.89 -40.21
N GLY A 21 21.27 -23.18 -40.40
CA GLY A 21 22.25 -23.97 -39.66
C GLY A 21 23.71 -23.75 -40.10
N SER A 22 23.94 -23.37 -41.36
CA SER A 22 25.27 -23.20 -41.96
C SER A 22 26.04 -21.99 -41.45
N ILE A 23 25.34 -20.99 -40.88
CA ILE A 23 25.95 -19.77 -40.36
C ILE A 23 26.49 -20.04 -38.96
N ASN A 24 27.83 -20.11 -38.84
CA ASN A 24 28.58 -20.45 -37.62
C ASN A 24 28.13 -19.65 -36.40
N LYS A 25 27.96 -20.34 -35.26
CA LYS A 25 27.45 -19.79 -33.98
C LYS A 25 28.49 -18.97 -33.20
N ARG A 26 29.78 -19.11 -33.52
CA ARG A 26 30.86 -18.41 -32.82
C ARG A 26 31.14 -17.06 -33.49
N ASP A 27 30.94 -15.98 -32.74
CA ASP A 27 31.31 -14.60 -33.05
C ASP A 27 30.79 -14.05 -34.40
N LEU A 28 29.46 -14.07 -34.60
CA LEU A 28 28.85 -13.33 -35.71
C LEU A 28 29.02 -11.81 -35.52
N SER A 29 29.42 -11.11 -36.59
CA SER A 29 29.31 -9.65 -36.61
C SER A 29 27.85 -9.21 -36.41
N PRO A 30 27.58 -8.07 -35.73
CA PRO A 30 26.20 -7.61 -35.50
C PRO A 30 25.35 -7.48 -36.77
N LYS A 31 25.99 -7.12 -37.90
CA LYS A 31 25.33 -7.02 -39.21
C LYS A 31 24.89 -8.38 -39.75
N LEU A 32 25.76 -9.39 -39.64
CA LEU A 32 25.45 -10.74 -40.10
C LEU A 32 24.39 -11.41 -39.20
N LEU A 33 24.45 -11.16 -37.88
CA LEU A 33 23.42 -11.60 -36.96
C LEU A 33 22.05 -11.01 -37.33
N LEU A 34 21.97 -9.69 -37.57
CA LEU A 34 20.72 -9.05 -37.99
C LEU A 34 20.21 -9.60 -39.33
N ALA A 35 21.09 -9.84 -40.31
CA ALA A 35 20.70 -10.44 -41.59
C ALA A 35 20.13 -11.86 -41.40
N LYS A 36 20.76 -12.66 -40.52
CA LYS A 36 20.26 -14.00 -40.16
C LYS A 36 18.88 -13.93 -39.50
N LEU A 37 18.70 -13.04 -38.52
CA LEU A 37 17.41 -12.86 -37.85
C LEU A 37 16.31 -12.34 -38.79
N ASN A 38 16.65 -11.45 -39.73
CA ASN A 38 15.71 -11.01 -40.76
C ASN A 38 15.30 -12.17 -41.68
N CYS A 39 16.23 -13.03 -42.08
CA CYS A 39 15.91 -14.23 -42.86
C CYS A 39 14.97 -15.17 -42.10
N ILE A 40 15.19 -15.35 -40.79
CA ILE A 40 14.27 -16.10 -39.92
C ILE A 40 12.89 -15.44 -39.87
N LEU A 41 12.83 -14.12 -39.72
CA LEU A 41 11.58 -13.36 -39.70
C LEU A 41 10.80 -13.52 -41.01
N ASP A 42 11.48 -13.44 -42.15
CA ASP A 42 10.87 -13.61 -43.47
C ASP A 42 10.38 -15.06 -43.67
N THR A 43 11.10 -16.04 -43.13
CA THR A 43 10.67 -17.45 -43.11
C THR A 43 9.39 -17.62 -42.31
N VAL A 44 9.29 -17.03 -41.11
CA VAL A 44 8.09 -17.07 -40.25
C VAL A 44 6.89 -16.38 -40.92
N ARG A 45 7.11 -15.29 -41.65
CA ARG A 45 6.07 -14.57 -42.40
C ARG A 45 5.61 -15.30 -43.67
N SER A 46 6.35 -16.31 -44.10
CA SER A 46 6.06 -17.00 -45.36
C SER A 46 4.81 -17.88 -45.26
N PRO A 47 4.14 -18.17 -46.39
CA PRO A 47 3.03 -19.14 -46.43
C PRO A 47 3.45 -20.54 -45.98
N LEU A 48 4.73 -20.90 -46.09
CA LEU A 48 5.24 -22.21 -45.66
C LEU A 48 5.10 -22.40 -44.15
N PHE A 49 5.21 -21.33 -43.37
CA PHE A 49 5.09 -21.41 -41.92
C PHE A 49 3.64 -21.61 -41.44
N HIS A 50 2.65 -21.43 -42.33
CA HIS A 50 1.24 -21.71 -42.03
C HIS A 50 0.94 -23.22 -42.10
N ASP A 51 1.71 -23.97 -42.89
CA ASP A 51 1.58 -25.43 -42.97
C ASP A 51 2.18 -26.10 -41.72
N MET A 52 1.42 -27.03 -41.13
CA MET A 52 1.80 -27.72 -39.89
C MET A 52 3.12 -28.49 -40.03
N SER A 53 3.28 -29.23 -41.13
CA SER A 53 4.43 -30.11 -41.36
C SER A 53 5.70 -29.27 -41.54
N ALA A 54 5.63 -28.25 -42.38
CA ALA A 54 6.71 -27.29 -42.59
C ALA A 54 7.06 -26.51 -41.30
N ARG A 55 6.06 -26.03 -40.56
CA ARG A 55 6.24 -25.28 -39.31
C ARG A 55 7.04 -26.08 -38.27
N ARG A 56 6.72 -27.36 -38.09
CA ARG A 56 7.45 -28.25 -37.16
C ARG A 56 8.93 -28.40 -37.50
N VAL A 57 9.27 -28.37 -38.79
CA VAL A 57 10.66 -28.38 -39.28
C VAL A 57 11.37 -27.07 -38.97
N PHE A 58 10.69 -25.93 -39.11
CA PHE A 58 11.27 -24.60 -38.86
C PHE A 58 11.37 -24.21 -37.39
N VAL A 59 10.39 -24.56 -36.55
CA VAL A 59 10.34 -24.19 -35.13
C VAL A 59 11.55 -24.75 -34.38
N ARG A 60 11.96 -25.99 -34.66
CA ARG A 60 13.10 -26.65 -34.01
C ARG A 60 14.45 -25.92 -34.12
N PRO A 61 14.88 -25.41 -35.28
CA PRO A 61 16.10 -24.60 -35.40
C PRO A 61 15.93 -23.14 -34.98
N ILE A 62 14.73 -22.56 -35.11
CA ILE A 62 14.48 -21.15 -34.76
C ILE A 62 14.52 -20.94 -33.24
N ILE A 63 13.89 -21.82 -32.47
CA ILE A 63 13.74 -21.64 -31.01
C ILE A 63 15.08 -21.57 -30.27
N PRO A 64 16.08 -22.43 -30.52
CA PRO A 64 17.40 -22.30 -29.91
C PRO A 64 18.10 -20.99 -30.25
N GLN A 65 17.90 -20.45 -31.47
CA GLN A 65 18.46 -19.13 -31.84
C GLN A 65 17.82 -18.02 -31.00
N LEU A 66 16.48 -18.02 -30.87
CA LEU A 66 15.77 -17.04 -30.04
C LEU A 66 16.20 -17.14 -28.57
N LYS A 67 16.25 -18.36 -28.02
CA LYS A 67 16.70 -18.61 -26.63
C LYS A 67 18.09 -18.06 -26.38
N GLU A 68 19.05 -18.35 -27.25
CA GLU A 68 20.44 -17.95 -27.11
C GLU A 68 20.62 -16.43 -27.19
N HIS A 69 20.06 -15.80 -28.22
CA HIS A 69 20.23 -14.35 -28.44
C HIS A 69 19.46 -13.51 -27.42
N LEU A 70 18.27 -13.96 -26.97
CA LEU A 70 17.57 -13.32 -25.85
C LEU A 70 18.36 -13.44 -24.55
N ALA A 71 18.96 -14.60 -24.27
CA ALA A 71 19.79 -14.79 -23.07
C ALA A 71 21.05 -13.90 -23.08
N LYS A 72 21.68 -13.70 -24.25
CA LYS A 72 22.81 -12.79 -24.44
C LYS A 72 22.42 -11.31 -24.53
N GLN A 73 21.13 -11.01 -24.68
CA GLN A 73 20.59 -9.68 -24.98
C GLN A 73 21.05 -9.08 -26.33
N ASP A 74 21.34 -9.94 -27.31
CA ASP A 74 21.75 -9.55 -28.66
C ASP A 74 20.53 -9.39 -29.57
N ALA A 75 20.44 -8.25 -30.28
CA ALA A 75 19.37 -7.96 -31.25
C ALA A 75 17.95 -8.31 -30.73
N VAL A 76 17.68 -7.97 -29.46
CA VAL A 76 16.43 -8.29 -28.74
C VAL A 76 15.19 -7.88 -29.54
N GLU A 77 15.18 -6.69 -30.13
CA GLU A 77 14.05 -6.19 -30.91
C GLU A 77 13.66 -7.17 -32.03
N ARG A 78 14.63 -7.68 -32.80
CA ARG A 78 14.36 -8.65 -33.87
C ARG A 78 13.93 -10.01 -33.34
N CYS A 79 14.49 -10.47 -32.22
CA CYS A 79 14.03 -11.70 -31.59
C CYS A 79 12.56 -11.59 -31.13
N VAL A 80 12.16 -10.44 -30.61
CA VAL A 80 10.79 -10.15 -30.18
C VAL A 80 9.86 -10.00 -31.40
N ASP A 81 10.30 -9.38 -32.49
CA ASP A 81 9.52 -9.31 -33.73
C ASP A 81 9.24 -10.72 -34.28
N ILE A 82 10.26 -11.59 -34.36
CA ILE A 82 10.10 -13.00 -34.79
C ILE A 82 9.10 -13.72 -33.88
N LEU A 83 9.29 -13.63 -32.57
CA LEU A 83 8.40 -14.27 -31.60
C LEU A 83 6.96 -13.76 -31.71
N SER A 84 6.79 -12.45 -31.92
CA SER A 84 5.48 -11.81 -32.08
C SER A 84 4.75 -12.34 -33.31
N GLU A 85 5.43 -12.47 -34.45
CA GLU A 85 4.84 -13.05 -35.68
C GLU A 85 4.48 -14.52 -35.50
N MET A 86 5.38 -15.32 -34.89
CA MET A 86 5.11 -16.73 -34.58
C MET A 86 3.85 -16.85 -33.70
N LEU A 87 3.78 -16.11 -32.59
CA LEU A 87 2.65 -16.17 -31.67
C LEU A 87 1.35 -15.66 -32.30
N SER A 88 1.42 -14.63 -33.15
CA SER A 88 0.25 -14.09 -33.85
C SER A 88 -0.34 -15.12 -34.81
N LEU A 89 0.52 -15.85 -35.54
CA LEU A 89 0.07 -16.95 -36.41
C LEU A 89 -0.54 -18.09 -35.59
N LEU A 90 0.12 -18.55 -34.53
CA LEU A 90 -0.40 -19.64 -33.69
C LEU A 90 -1.76 -19.27 -33.06
N GLN A 91 -1.91 -18.01 -32.64
CA GLN A 91 -3.17 -17.48 -32.14
C GLN A 91 -4.26 -17.42 -33.22
N ALA A 92 -3.91 -17.05 -34.47
CA ALA A 92 -4.84 -17.06 -35.59
C ALA A 92 -5.31 -18.49 -35.93
N ILE A 93 -4.39 -19.46 -36.04
CA ILE A 93 -4.71 -20.87 -36.27
C ILE A 93 -5.63 -21.41 -35.16
N SER A 94 -5.34 -21.06 -33.90
CA SER A 94 -6.16 -21.45 -32.75
C SER A 94 -7.59 -20.89 -32.84
N ASN A 95 -7.75 -19.65 -33.31
CA ASN A 95 -9.04 -18.97 -33.40
C ASN A 95 -9.86 -19.37 -34.63
N GLU A 96 -9.24 -19.49 -35.81
CA GLU A 96 -9.93 -19.82 -37.07
C GLU A 96 -10.60 -21.19 -37.02
N LYS A 97 -9.87 -22.20 -36.53
CA LYS A 97 -10.39 -23.58 -36.41
C LYS A 97 -11.44 -23.74 -35.30
N ALA A 98 -11.47 -22.81 -34.34
CA ALA A 98 -12.56 -22.76 -33.37
C ALA A 98 -13.89 -22.29 -34.00
N VAL A 99 -13.83 -21.49 -35.07
CA VAL A 99 -15.01 -20.98 -35.81
C VAL A 99 -15.52 -22.02 -36.83
N GLU A 100 -14.64 -22.85 -37.39
CA GLU A 100 -15.01 -23.92 -38.33
C GLU A 100 -15.70 -25.14 -37.68
N GLY A 101 -15.95 -25.09 -36.36
CA GLY A 101 -16.73 -26.11 -35.64
C GLY A 101 -15.90 -27.27 -35.06
N ASP A 102 -14.58 -27.25 -35.19
CA ASP A 102 -13.67 -28.24 -34.58
C ASP A 102 -12.53 -27.56 -33.79
N PRO A 103 -12.83 -26.99 -32.61
CA PRO A 103 -11.86 -26.26 -31.79
C PRO A 103 -10.72 -27.14 -31.27
N ILE A 104 -10.88 -28.47 -31.28
CA ILE A 104 -9.91 -29.43 -30.74
C ILE A 104 -8.75 -29.59 -31.74
N LYS A 105 -9.05 -29.76 -33.04
CA LYS A 105 -8.01 -29.94 -34.06
C LYS A 105 -7.03 -28.76 -34.18
N GLY A 106 -7.52 -27.53 -34.09
CA GLY A 106 -6.65 -26.35 -34.16
C GLY A 106 -5.68 -26.24 -32.97
N LYS A 107 -6.10 -26.73 -31.80
CA LYS A 107 -5.27 -26.74 -30.59
C LYS A 107 -4.25 -27.87 -30.60
N GLU A 108 -4.60 -29.04 -31.13
CA GLU A 108 -3.66 -30.16 -31.31
C GLU A 108 -2.54 -29.80 -32.30
N GLU A 109 -2.86 -29.05 -33.36
CA GLU A 109 -1.89 -28.68 -34.39
C GLU A 109 -0.73 -27.85 -33.83
N ILE A 110 -1.03 -26.93 -32.93
CA ILE A 110 -0.09 -25.95 -32.36
C ILE A 110 0.51 -26.39 -31.02
N ASP A 111 0.09 -27.54 -30.49
CA ASP A 111 0.42 -27.98 -29.13
C ASP A 111 1.92 -28.16 -28.90
N GLU A 112 2.59 -28.89 -29.81
CA GLU A 112 4.04 -29.11 -29.74
C GLU A 112 4.82 -27.80 -29.87
N ASP A 113 4.34 -26.88 -30.70
CA ASP A 113 4.97 -25.57 -30.92
C ASP A 113 4.88 -24.70 -29.66
N ILE A 114 3.70 -24.62 -29.04
CA ILE A 114 3.48 -23.88 -27.78
C ILE A 114 4.30 -24.51 -26.65
N GLY A 115 4.32 -25.85 -26.56
CA GLY A 115 5.13 -26.58 -25.59
C GLY A 115 6.62 -26.24 -25.71
N LEU A 116 7.16 -26.19 -26.93
CA LEU A 116 8.57 -25.87 -27.15
C LEU A 116 8.88 -24.38 -26.89
N ILE A 117 8.04 -23.46 -27.39
CA ILE A 117 8.19 -22.02 -27.16
C ILE A 117 8.14 -21.69 -25.67
N SER A 118 7.13 -22.21 -24.97
CA SER A 118 6.98 -21.98 -23.52
C SER A 118 8.18 -22.49 -22.74
N LYS A 119 8.64 -23.72 -23.02
CA LYS A 119 9.79 -24.34 -22.36
C LYS A 119 11.11 -23.59 -22.60
N GLU A 120 11.42 -23.26 -23.85
CA GLU A 120 12.76 -22.80 -24.23
C GLU A 120 12.90 -21.27 -24.28
N VAL A 121 11.83 -20.54 -24.63
CA VAL A 121 11.89 -19.09 -24.87
C VAL A 121 11.38 -18.27 -23.69
N MET A 122 10.34 -18.74 -22.97
CA MET A 122 9.75 -17.98 -21.85
C MET A 122 10.76 -17.58 -20.78
N PRO A 123 11.70 -18.43 -20.32
CA PRO A 123 12.69 -18.02 -19.31
C PRO A 123 13.60 -16.88 -19.80
N SER A 124 14.10 -16.97 -21.04
CA SER A 124 14.91 -15.91 -21.66
C SER A 124 14.10 -14.62 -21.86
N LEU A 125 12.83 -14.74 -22.26
CA LEU A 125 11.92 -13.60 -22.44
C LEU A 125 11.68 -12.86 -21.12
N LEU A 126 11.42 -13.60 -20.03
CA LEU A 126 11.25 -13.05 -18.68
C LEU A 126 12.53 -12.36 -18.19
N TYR A 127 13.69 -12.98 -18.42
CA TYR A 127 14.99 -12.39 -18.07
C TYR A 127 15.19 -11.03 -18.76
N VAL A 128 14.98 -10.97 -20.08
CA VAL A 128 15.08 -9.71 -20.84
C VAL A 128 14.05 -8.70 -20.34
N MET A 129 12.80 -9.10 -20.13
CA MET A 129 11.75 -8.21 -19.62
C MET A 129 12.14 -7.55 -18.30
N ASN A 130 12.60 -8.33 -17.32
CA ASN A 130 12.97 -7.81 -16.00
C ASN A 130 14.18 -6.88 -16.07
N SER A 131 15.21 -7.25 -16.85
CA SER A 131 16.38 -6.37 -17.06
C SER A 131 16.03 -5.02 -17.73
N ARG A 132 15.00 -5.00 -18.60
CA ARG A 132 14.51 -3.79 -19.27
C ARG A 132 13.60 -2.97 -18.35
N LEU A 133 12.85 -3.62 -17.45
CA LEU A 133 12.03 -2.96 -16.43
C LEU A 133 12.86 -2.15 -15.44
N GLU A 134 14.04 -2.63 -15.07
CA GLU A 134 14.99 -1.97 -14.15
C GLU A 134 15.87 -0.91 -14.84
N SER A 135 15.87 -0.87 -16.18
CA SER A 135 16.72 0.04 -16.94
C SER A 135 16.30 1.51 -16.79
N ARG A 136 17.29 2.39 -16.63
CA ARG A 136 17.07 3.86 -16.62
C ARG A 136 16.80 4.43 -18.01
N ASP A 137 17.19 3.71 -19.07
CA ASP A 137 17.04 4.12 -20.46
C ASP A 137 15.57 4.07 -20.90
N GLU A 138 15.04 5.18 -21.38
CA GLU A 138 13.63 5.30 -21.82
C GLU A 138 13.37 4.48 -23.09
N LEU A 139 14.33 4.36 -24.00
CA LEU A 139 14.18 3.58 -25.24
C LEU A 139 13.99 2.10 -24.93
N LYS A 140 14.84 1.56 -24.05
CA LYS A 140 14.73 0.18 -23.53
C LYS A 140 13.41 -0.04 -22.79
N ARG A 141 12.87 0.99 -22.14
CA ARG A 141 11.58 0.92 -21.44
C ARG A 141 10.39 0.89 -22.40
N GLN A 142 10.50 1.45 -23.62
CA GLN A 142 9.48 1.35 -24.65
C GLN A 142 9.39 -0.05 -25.28
N GLU A 143 10.53 -0.78 -25.35
CA GLU A 143 10.57 -2.17 -25.83
C GLU A 143 9.81 -3.15 -24.92
N VAL A 144 9.71 -2.82 -23.62
CA VAL A 144 9.07 -3.67 -22.61
C VAL A 144 7.63 -4.01 -22.99
N THR A 145 6.87 -3.08 -23.59
CA THR A 145 5.48 -3.32 -23.97
C THR A 145 5.36 -4.43 -25.03
N LYS A 146 6.27 -4.49 -26.01
CA LYS A 146 6.29 -5.56 -27.03
C LYS A 146 6.62 -6.91 -26.39
N ILE A 147 7.61 -6.94 -25.50
CA ILE A 147 8.02 -8.14 -24.75
C ILE A 147 6.87 -8.66 -23.88
N MET A 148 6.21 -7.77 -23.13
CA MET A 148 5.03 -8.09 -22.32
C MET A 148 3.89 -8.64 -23.18
N THR A 149 3.66 -8.05 -24.35
CA THR A 149 2.61 -8.53 -25.28
C THR A 149 2.93 -9.94 -25.77
N CYS A 150 4.19 -10.25 -26.12
CA CYS A 150 4.59 -11.61 -26.49
C CYS A 150 4.40 -12.60 -25.33
N LEU A 151 4.84 -12.24 -24.12
CA LEU A 151 4.67 -13.08 -22.93
C LEU A 151 3.19 -13.36 -22.66
N LEU A 152 2.34 -12.33 -22.66
CA LEU A 152 0.91 -12.47 -22.41
C LEU A 152 0.21 -13.23 -23.53
N THR A 153 0.62 -13.06 -24.79
CA THR A 153 0.07 -13.83 -25.92
C THR A 153 0.42 -15.30 -25.79
N LEU A 154 1.67 -15.64 -25.45
CA LEU A 154 2.10 -17.00 -25.16
C LEU A 154 1.29 -17.61 -23.99
N LEU A 155 1.14 -16.89 -22.88
CA LEU A 155 0.32 -17.33 -21.76
C LEU A 155 -1.18 -17.40 -22.10
N SER A 156 -1.63 -16.68 -23.13
CA SER A 156 -3.02 -16.68 -23.57
C SER A 156 -3.39 -17.97 -24.31
N ILE A 157 -2.48 -18.45 -25.17
CA ILE A 157 -2.62 -19.69 -25.96
C ILE A 157 -2.29 -20.96 -25.17
N MET A 158 -1.51 -20.85 -24.09
CA MET A 158 -1.22 -22.00 -23.23
C MET A 158 -2.48 -22.60 -22.58
N GLU A 159 -2.45 -23.92 -22.42
CA GLU A 159 -3.52 -24.73 -21.84
C GLU A 159 -3.03 -25.43 -20.57
N GLU A 160 -3.94 -26.05 -19.81
CA GLU A 160 -3.60 -26.74 -18.56
C GLU A 160 -2.46 -27.77 -18.72
N LYS A 161 -2.46 -28.54 -19.81
CA LYS A 161 -1.39 -29.49 -20.13
C LYS A 161 -0.02 -28.82 -20.27
N HIS A 162 0.03 -27.63 -20.87
CA HIS A 162 1.27 -26.88 -21.04
C HIS A 162 1.85 -26.46 -19.69
N TYR A 163 1.03 -25.94 -18.78
CA TYR A 163 1.47 -25.57 -17.43
C TYR A 163 1.97 -26.78 -16.63
N LYS A 164 1.26 -27.91 -16.69
CA LYS A 164 1.66 -29.16 -16.00
C LYS A 164 3.00 -29.66 -16.53
N THR A 165 3.14 -29.80 -17.84
CA THR A 165 4.40 -30.22 -18.47
C THR A 165 5.53 -29.26 -18.16
N PHE A 166 5.26 -27.95 -18.16
CA PHE A 166 6.26 -26.93 -17.86
C PHE A 166 6.83 -27.05 -16.45
N SER A 167 5.97 -27.33 -15.46
CA SER A 167 6.37 -27.52 -14.07
C SER A 167 7.41 -28.64 -13.87
N HIS A 168 7.36 -29.68 -14.71
CA HIS A 168 8.25 -30.84 -14.67
C HIS A 168 9.60 -30.63 -15.38
N ILE A 169 9.84 -29.47 -16.01
CA ILE A 169 11.09 -29.18 -16.73
C ILE A 169 12.26 -28.95 -15.77
N PHE A 170 12.00 -28.40 -14.59
CA PHE A 170 13.05 -28.01 -13.65
C PHE A 170 13.60 -29.23 -12.92
N VAL A 171 14.91 -29.44 -13.05
CA VAL A 171 15.63 -30.54 -12.38
C VAL A 171 15.69 -30.30 -10.87
N ASP A 172 15.94 -29.05 -10.46
CA ASP A 172 16.13 -28.66 -9.06
C ASP A 172 15.03 -27.70 -8.58
N MET A 173 14.62 -27.86 -7.33
CA MET A 173 13.68 -26.95 -6.67
C MET A 173 14.17 -25.50 -6.62
N SER A 174 15.49 -25.29 -6.50
CA SER A 174 16.10 -23.96 -6.54
C SER A 174 15.90 -23.26 -7.88
N ALA A 175 16.16 -23.96 -9.00
CA ALA A 175 15.94 -23.42 -10.35
C ALA A 175 14.46 -23.06 -10.60
N LYS A 176 13.55 -23.88 -10.06
CA LYS A 176 12.10 -23.60 -10.10
C LYS A 176 11.72 -22.36 -9.30
N GLN A 177 12.27 -22.21 -8.09
CA GLN A 177 12.06 -21.01 -7.26
C GLN A 177 12.60 -19.74 -7.94
N GLU A 178 13.79 -19.80 -8.54
CA GLU A 178 14.38 -18.67 -9.26
C GLU A 178 13.51 -18.26 -10.46
N PHE A 179 12.98 -19.23 -11.21
CA PHE A 179 12.04 -18.95 -12.30
C PHE A 179 10.76 -18.29 -11.78
N LEU A 180 10.15 -18.83 -10.72
CA LEU A 180 8.92 -18.28 -10.14
C LEU A 180 9.12 -16.86 -9.60
N SER A 181 10.27 -16.60 -8.96
CA SER A 181 10.65 -15.26 -8.50
C SER A 181 10.71 -14.28 -9.68
N LYS A 182 11.46 -14.62 -10.73
CA LYS A 182 11.55 -13.80 -11.95
C LYS A 182 10.18 -13.58 -12.59
N LEU A 183 9.33 -14.60 -12.61
CA LEU A 183 7.96 -14.51 -13.13
C LEU A 183 7.12 -13.52 -12.30
N PHE A 184 7.11 -13.64 -10.98
CA PHE A 184 6.33 -12.77 -10.12
C PHE A 184 6.82 -11.33 -10.15
N VAL A 185 8.12 -11.09 -10.09
CA VAL A 185 8.71 -9.76 -10.29
C VAL A 185 8.30 -9.16 -11.63
N GLY A 186 8.32 -9.97 -12.70
CA GLY A 186 7.91 -9.54 -14.02
C GLY A 186 6.43 -9.14 -14.09
N PHE A 187 5.53 -9.98 -13.58
CA PHE A 187 4.10 -9.65 -13.46
C PHE A 187 3.85 -8.44 -12.56
N ASN A 188 4.66 -8.27 -11.53
CA ASN A 188 4.55 -7.15 -10.62
C ASN A 188 4.92 -5.83 -11.32
N GLY A 189 5.94 -5.88 -12.20
CA GLY A 189 6.31 -4.78 -13.10
C GLY A 189 5.23 -4.45 -14.14
N ILE A 190 4.60 -5.48 -14.72
CA ILE A 190 3.41 -5.32 -15.59
C ILE A 190 2.30 -4.59 -14.84
N CYS A 191 2.03 -5.01 -13.60
CA CYS A 191 0.96 -4.43 -12.80
C CYS A 191 1.21 -2.96 -12.45
N HIS A 192 2.47 -2.60 -12.20
CA HIS A 192 2.86 -1.24 -11.83
C HIS A 192 2.81 -0.25 -13.00
N ARG A 193 3.30 -0.63 -14.18
CA ARG A 193 3.33 0.27 -15.34
C ARG A 193 1.98 0.38 -16.04
N GLY A 194 1.18 -0.69 -16.01
CA GLY A 194 0.05 -0.86 -16.91
C GLY A 194 0.54 -1.18 -18.34
N ILE A 195 -0.09 -2.16 -18.98
CA ILE A 195 0.34 -2.64 -20.30
C ILE A 195 0.01 -1.61 -21.39
N TYR A 196 -1.18 -1.01 -21.30
CA TYR A 196 -1.65 -0.01 -22.24
C TYR A 196 -1.96 1.29 -21.47
N MET A 197 -1.22 2.35 -21.81
CA MET A 197 -1.17 3.63 -21.10
C MET A 197 -2.47 4.46 -21.18
N GLU A 198 -3.51 3.99 -21.88
CA GLU A 198 -4.76 4.73 -22.04
C GLU A 198 -5.98 4.02 -21.45
N GLN A 199 -6.78 4.77 -20.69
CA GLN A 199 -8.08 4.37 -20.12
C GLN A 199 -9.10 3.90 -21.19
N ARG A 200 -8.82 4.15 -22.48
CA ARG A 200 -9.65 3.73 -23.62
C ARG A 200 -9.57 2.22 -23.90
N TRP A 201 -8.50 1.55 -23.49
CA TRP A 201 -8.23 0.13 -23.79
C TRP A 201 -8.67 -0.81 -22.68
N ILE A 202 -9.78 -0.50 -22.00
CA ILE A 202 -10.21 -1.24 -20.81
C ILE A 202 -10.46 -2.72 -21.09
N THR A 203 -11.06 -3.06 -22.24
CA THR A 203 -11.29 -4.45 -22.63
C THR A 203 -9.98 -5.21 -22.78
N MET A 204 -8.96 -4.58 -23.38
CA MET A 204 -7.65 -5.20 -23.54
C MET A 204 -6.98 -5.40 -22.19
N ASN A 205 -6.99 -4.37 -21.33
CA ASN A 205 -6.48 -4.47 -19.96
C ASN A 205 -7.18 -5.60 -19.18
N MET A 206 -8.48 -5.83 -19.37
CA MET A 206 -9.21 -6.94 -18.75
C MET A 206 -8.78 -8.31 -19.30
N VAL A 207 -8.61 -8.44 -20.61
CA VAL A 207 -8.12 -9.68 -21.22
C VAL A 207 -6.72 -10.02 -20.71
N CYS A 208 -5.81 -9.06 -20.71
CA CYS A 208 -4.45 -9.26 -20.20
C CYS A 208 -4.45 -9.64 -18.71
N ASN A 209 -5.22 -8.95 -17.89
CA ASN A 209 -5.31 -9.26 -16.46
C ASN A 209 -5.93 -10.63 -16.20
N ARG A 210 -6.92 -11.07 -17.00
CA ARG A 210 -7.50 -12.41 -16.93
C ARG A 210 -6.46 -13.49 -17.28
N VAL A 211 -5.67 -13.27 -18.33
CA VAL A 211 -4.59 -14.18 -18.75
C VAL A 211 -3.54 -14.28 -17.65
N MET A 212 -3.11 -13.14 -17.10
CA MET A 212 -2.14 -13.08 -16.00
C MET A 212 -2.66 -13.77 -14.74
N LEU A 213 -3.91 -13.54 -14.34
CA LEU A 213 -4.53 -14.22 -13.20
C LEU A 213 -4.56 -15.74 -13.39
N ARG A 214 -4.91 -16.21 -14.59
CA ARG A 214 -4.88 -17.64 -14.91
C ARG A 214 -3.48 -18.21 -14.79
N ALA A 215 -2.47 -17.53 -15.35
CA ALA A 215 -1.07 -17.95 -15.23
C ALA A 215 -0.61 -17.98 -13.77
N ILE A 216 -0.91 -16.94 -12.99
CA ILE A 216 -0.60 -16.88 -11.55
C ILE A 216 -1.25 -18.05 -10.80
N LYS A 217 -2.53 -18.36 -11.07
CA LYS A 217 -3.21 -19.52 -10.46
C LYS A 217 -2.45 -20.82 -10.70
N TYR A 218 -2.06 -21.10 -11.96
CA TYR A 218 -1.28 -22.31 -12.29
C TYR A 218 0.11 -22.32 -11.64
N PHE A 219 0.90 -21.26 -11.81
CA PHE A 219 2.26 -21.22 -11.25
C PHE A 219 2.28 -21.15 -9.72
N SER A 220 1.24 -20.61 -9.08
CA SER A 220 1.13 -20.61 -7.62
C SER A 220 0.86 -22.00 -7.03
N ALA A 221 0.44 -22.99 -7.83
CA ALA A 221 0.31 -24.38 -7.37
C ALA A 221 1.67 -24.94 -6.92
N ASP A 222 2.73 -24.51 -7.60
CA ASP A 222 4.10 -24.94 -7.35
C ASP A 222 4.78 -24.28 -6.14
N LEU A 223 4.15 -23.25 -5.54
CA LEU A 223 4.63 -22.61 -4.31
C LEU A 223 4.52 -23.53 -3.08
N GLN A 224 3.63 -24.51 -3.09
CA GLN A 224 3.38 -25.35 -1.90
C GLN A 224 4.49 -26.39 -1.68
N SER A 225 5.24 -26.76 -2.72
CA SER A 225 6.37 -27.69 -2.58
C SER A 225 7.65 -27.03 -2.05
N SER A 226 7.66 -25.72 -1.82
CA SER A 226 8.89 -24.97 -1.50
C SER A 226 9.08 -24.65 -0.01
N THR A 227 8.29 -25.18 0.93
CA THR A 227 8.14 -24.56 2.26
C THR A 227 9.30 -24.70 3.26
N SER A 228 10.45 -25.31 2.95
CA SER A 228 11.45 -25.65 3.98
C SER A 228 12.58 -24.63 4.21
N ASP A 229 12.91 -23.75 3.25
CA ASP A 229 14.15 -22.94 3.26
C ASP A 229 13.92 -21.41 3.33
N GLU A 230 14.89 -20.61 3.79
CA GLU A 230 14.77 -19.13 3.84
C GLU A 230 14.46 -18.50 2.47
N GLY A 231 15.06 -19.00 1.38
CA GLY A 231 14.78 -18.54 0.02
C GLY A 231 13.33 -18.76 -0.42
N SER A 232 12.63 -19.71 0.21
CA SER A 232 11.20 -19.89 -0.02
C SER A 232 10.36 -18.74 0.54
N LEU A 233 10.78 -18.15 1.66
CA LEU A 233 10.05 -17.05 2.31
C LEU A 233 10.16 -15.74 1.53
N ASP A 234 11.27 -15.52 0.81
CA ASP A 234 11.39 -14.41 -0.15
C ASP A 234 10.43 -14.60 -1.32
N LEU A 235 10.38 -15.80 -1.90
CA LEU A 235 9.46 -16.11 -3.00
C LEU A 235 7.99 -15.93 -2.60
N TRP A 236 7.61 -16.35 -1.38
CA TRP A 236 6.28 -16.12 -0.84
C TRP A 236 5.98 -14.63 -0.66
N ARG A 237 6.94 -13.82 -0.20
CA ARG A 237 6.78 -12.37 -0.09
C ARG A 237 6.56 -11.72 -1.45
N GLU A 238 7.34 -12.11 -2.46
CA GLU A 238 7.18 -11.62 -3.84
C GLU A 238 5.80 -11.98 -4.42
N PHE A 239 5.33 -13.20 -4.15
CA PHE A 239 3.97 -13.61 -4.52
C PHE A 239 2.91 -12.72 -3.86
N PHE A 240 2.97 -12.53 -2.53
CA PHE A 240 1.98 -11.70 -1.84
C PHE A 240 2.04 -10.24 -2.30
N GLU A 241 3.23 -9.69 -2.52
CA GLU A 241 3.40 -8.35 -3.07
C GLU A 241 2.73 -8.21 -4.45
N LEU A 242 2.88 -9.21 -5.32
CA LEU A 242 2.18 -9.27 -6.60
C LEU A 242 0.65 -9.32 -6.42
N THR A 243 0.14 -10.16 -5.52
CA THR A 243 -1.32 -10.27 -5.31
C THR A 243 -1.94 -8.96 -4.82
N VAL A 244 -1.28 -8.27 -3.89
CA VAL A 244 -1.70 -6.95 -3.40
C VAL A 244 -1.66 -5.93 -4.53
N ARG A 245 -0.55 -5.89 -5.29
CA ARG A 245 -0.40 -4.99 -6.45
C ARG A 245 -1.54 -5.19 -7.43
N TYR A 246 -1.85 -6.44 -7.76
CA TYR A 246 -2.90 -6.83 -8.71
C TYR A 246 -4.28 -6.35 -8.24
N VAL A 247 -4.67 -6.64 -7.00
CA VAL A 247 -6.00 -6.26 -6.48
C VAL A 247 -6.16 -4.74 -6.37
N THR A 248 -5.06 -4.04 -6.06
CA THR A 248 -5.05 -2.59 -5.87
C THR A 248 -4.87 -1.77 -7.16
N GLN A 249 -4.78 -2.42 -8.33
CA GLN A 249 -4.60 -1.73 -9.61
C GLN A 249 -5.75 -0.79 -9.95
N ASP A 250 -5.41 0.41 -10.44
CA ASP A 250 -6.40 1.43 -10.80
C ASP A 250 -7.20 1.11 -12.07
N CYS A 251 -6.69 0.21 -12.93
CA CYS A 251 -7.40 -0.25 -14.12
C CYS A 251 -8.54 -1.24 -13.80
N LEU A 252 -8.52 -1.86 -12.61
CA LEU A 252 -9.54 -2.79 -12.14
C LEU A 252 -10.55 -2.15 -11.16
N LYS A 253 -10.35 -0.89 -10.75
CA LYS A 253 -11.28 -0.13 -9.90
C LYS A 253 -12.35 0.57 -10.74
N PHE A 254 -13.47 -0.11 -11.00
CA PHE A 254 -14.57 0.38 -11.84
C PHE A 254 -15.57 1.29 -11.13
N GLU A 255 -15.56 1.31 -9.79
CA GLU A 255 -16.64 1.84 -8.95
C GLU A 255 -16.86 3.35 -9.11
N ALA A 256 -15.79 4.12 -9.31
CA ALA A 256 -15.85 5.57 -9.44
C ALA A 256 -15.76 6.08 -10.90
N LYS A 257 -15.38 5.21 -11.86
CA LYS A 257 -14.91 5.65 -13.18
C LYS A 257 -15.89 5.43 -14.34
N TYR A 258 -16.87 4.53 -14.22
CA TYR A 258 -17.73 4.15 -15.34
C TYR A 258 -19.22 4.21 -15.00
N SER A 259 -20.04 4.47 -16.02
CA SER A 259 -21.50 4.44 -15.90
C SER A 259 -22.01 3.04 -15.53
N GLY A 260 -23.18 2.97 -14.90
CA GLY A 260 -23.77 1.71 -14.44
C GLY A 260 -23.94 0.65 -15.55
N SER A 261 -24.29 1.08 -16.77
CA SER A 261 -24.45 0.16 -17.92
C SER A 261 -23.12 -0.45 -18.37
N LYS A 262 -22.05 0.35 -18.51
CA LYS A 262 -20.72 -0.16 -18.90
C LYS A 262 -20.12 -1.07 -17.82
N LYS A 263 -20.35 -0.75 -16.55
CA LYS A 263 -19.97 -1.61 -15.41
C LYS A 263 -20.68 -2.96 -15.47
N SER A 264 -21.98 -2.98 -15.76
CA SER A 264 -22.75 -4.23 -15.85
C SER A 264 -22.23 -5.13 -16.97
N GLN A 265 -21.99 -4.58 -18.17
CA GLN A 265 -21.46 -5.35 -19.30
C GLN A 265 -20.07 -5.94 -19.04
N LEU A 266 -19.18 -5.16 -18.41
CA LEU A 266 -17.84 -5.65 -18.05
C LEU A 266 -17.91 -6.74 -17.00
N ASN A 267 -18.76 -6.58 -15.98
CA ASN A 267 -18.91 -7.56 -14.91
C ASN A 267 -19.55 -8.87 -15.42
N GLU A 268 -20.49 -8.78 -16.35
CA GLU A 268 -21.09 -9.95 -17.00
C GLU A 268 -20.07 -10.74 -17.82
N LYS A 269 -19.18 -10.03 -18.55
CA LYS A 269 -18.21 -10.67 -19.45
C LYS A 269 -16.97 -11.22 -18.74
N PHE A 270 -16.49 -10.55 -17.69
CA PHE A 270 -15.20 -10.87 -17.06
C PHE A 270 -15.29 -11.23 -15.57
N GLY A 271 -16.40 -10.92 -14.90
CA GLY A 271 -16.49 -10.97 -13.44
C GLY A 271 -15.58 -9.95 -12.75
N ASP A 272 -15.48 -10.05 -11.41
CA ASP A 272 -14.52 -9.27 -10.64
C ASP A 272 -13.21 -10.04 -10.48
N LEU A 273 -12.25 -9.77 -11.37
CA LEU A 273 -10.92 -10.40 -11.35
C LEU A 273 -10.16 -10.12 -10.04
N ARG A 274 -10.47 -9.03 -9.33
CA ARG A 274 -9.84 -8.72 -8.03
C ARG A 274 -10.32 -9.66 -6.95
N LEU A 275 -11.60 -10.05 -6.98
CA LEU A 275 -12.16 -11.01 -6.04
C LEU A 275 -11.48 -12.37 -6.18
N ASP A 276 -11.30 -12.85 -7.41
CA ASP A 276 -10.58 -14.09 -7.68
C ASP A 276 -9.14 -14.07 -7.16
N MET A 277 -8.42 -12.95 -7.36
CA MET A 277 -7.06 -12.79 -6.86
C MET A 277 -7.03 -12.71 -5.32
N ALA A 278 -7.97 -12.00 -4.69
CA ALA A 278 -8.08 -11.93 -3.24
C ALA A 278 -8.38 -13.30 -2.62
N GLN A 279 -9.26 -14.08 -3.23
CA GLN A 279 -9.53 -15.46 -2.83
C GLN A 279 -8.29 -16.35 -2.99
N LEU A 280 -7.52 -16.20 -4.07
CA LEU A 280 -6.26 -16.91 -4.25
C LEU A 280 -5.25 -16.54 -3.17
N MET A 281 -5.10 -15.24 -2.87
CA MET A 281 -4.22 -14.74 -1.81
C MET A 281 -4.58 -15.37 -0.45
N VAL A 282 -5.86 -15.35 -0.08
CA VAL A 282 -6.35 -15.95 1.19
C VAL A 282 -6.15 -17.47 1.20
N SER A 283 -6.50 -18.17 0.11
CA SER A 283 -6.31 -19.61 -0.01
C SER A 283 -4.84 -20.01 0.17
N LYS A 284 -3.94 -19.27 -0.49
CA LYS A 284 -2.49 -19.52 -0.43
C LYS A 284 -1.92 -19.19 0.95
N TRP A 285 -2.36 -18.10 1.57
CA TRP A 285 -2.03 -17.79 2.97
C TRP A 285 -2.44 -18.92 3.92
N ASN A 286 -3.67 -19.41 3.82
CA ASN A 286 -4.17 -20.49 4.67
C ASN A 286 -3.42 -21.81 4.46
N SER A 287 -2.84 -22.03 3.27
CA SER A 287 -2.07 -23.24 2.96
C SER A 287 -0.63 -23.25 3.53
N LEU A 288 -0.14 -22.13 4.07
CA LEU A 288 1.24 -22.03 4.59
C LEU A 288 1.47 -22.77 5.92
N GLY A 289 0.42 -23.07 6.68
CA GLY A 289 0.53 -23.73 7.98
C GLY A 289 1.55 -23.06 8.90
N VAL A 290 2.56 -23.81 9.35
CA VAL A 290 3.59 -23.35 10.30
C VAL A 290 4.40 -22.15 9.76
N HIS A 291 4.53 -22.00 8.44
CA HIS A 291 5.30 -20.93 7.81
C HIS A 291 4.57 -19.57 7.78
N GLN A 292 3.33 -19.51 8.27
CA GLN A 292 2.60 -18.25 8.42
C GLN A 292 3.28 -17.31 9.44
N VAL A 293 3.78 -17.86 10.55
CA VAL A 293 4.33 -17.06 11.66
C VAL A 293 5.59 -16.26 11.26
N PRO A 294 6.60 -16.84 10.57
CA PRO A 294 7.74 -16.07 10.05
C PRO A 294 7.37 -14.98 9.03
N LEU A 295 6.29 -15.20 8.27
CA LEU A 295 5.79 -14.27 7.25
C LEU A 295 4.83 -13.21 7.80
N ALA A 296 4.20 -13.45 8.95
CA ALA A 296 3.27 -12.55 9.64
C ALA A 296 3.98 -11.35 10.31
N LYS A 297 4.90 -10.71 9.59
CA LYS A 297 5.54 -9.45 9.97
C LYS A 297 4.64 -8.27 9.60
N GLU A 298 5.01 -7.08 10.08
CA GLU A 298 4.33 -5.81 9.81
C GLU A 298 3.99 -5.60 8.32
N SER A 299 4.88 -5.99 7.41
CA SER A 299 4.67 -5.88 5.97
C SER A 299 3.48 -6.71 5.44
N MET A 300 3.22 -7.87 6.04
CA MET A 300 2.11 -8.73 5.63
C MET A 300 0.78 -8.21 6.18
N ILE A 301 0.78 -7.67 7.41
CA ILE A 301 -0.40 -6.98 7.97
C ILE A 301 -0.80 -5.81 7.05
N ARG A 302 0.18 -5.00 6.63
CA ARG A 302 -0.03 -3.91 5.65
C ARG A 302 -0.59 -4.43 4.33
N SER A 303 -0.09 -5.56 3.83
CA SER A 303 -0.54 -6.20 2.60
C SER A 303 -2.02 -6.61 2.63
N PHE A 304 -2.46 -7.30 3.69
CA PHE A 304 -3.87 -7.67 3.86
C PHE A 304 -4.77 -6.45 4.08
N LEU A 305 -4.28 -5.44 4.80
CA LEU A 305 -5.00 -4.20 4.99
C LEU A 305 -5.24 -3.48 3.66
N ASP A 306 -4.22 -3.37 2.81
CA ASP A 306 -4.30 -2.73 1.49
C ASP A 306 -5.41 -3.35 0.61
N VAL A 307 -5.50 -4.68 0.62
CA VAL A 307 -6.55 -5.41 -0.13
C VAL A 307 -7.92 -5.20 0.51
N SER A 308 -8.02 -5.19 1.85
CA SER A 308 -9.29 -4.97 2.53
C SER A 308 -9.86 -3.56 2.29
N LEU A 309 -9.02 -2.56 2.06
CA LEU A 309 -9.43 -1.17 1.84
C LEU A 309 -10.05 -0.92 0.45
N VAL A 310 -10.01 -1.90 -0.45
CA VAL A 310 -10.69 -1.82 -1.75
C VAL A 310 -12.21 -1.62 -1.54
N PRO A 311 -12.87 -0.73 -2.30
CA PRO A 311 -14.29 -0.39 -2.16
C PRO A 311 -15.25 -1.46 -2.69
N ASP A 312 -15.03 -2.73 -2.32
CA ASP A 312 -15.92 -3.85 -2.61
C ASP A 312 -16.26 -4.65 -1.34
N THR A 313 -17.55 -4.91 -1.13
CA THR A 313 -18.03 -5.58 0.09
C THR A 313 -17.66 -7.06 0.12
N THR A 314 -17.61 -7.72 -1.04
CA THR A 314 -17.31 -9.15 -1.15
C THR A 314 -15.84 -9.39 -0.87
N ILE A 315 -14.95 -8.59 -1.46
CA ILE A 315 -13.50 -8.64 -1.21
C ILE A 315 -13.21 -8.42 0.28
N ARG A 316 -13.84 -7.41 0.91
CA ARG A 316 -13.71 -7.15 2.35
C ARG A 316 -14.07 -8.37 3.19
N ARG A 317 -15.22 -9.00 2.91
CA ARG A 317 -15.69 -10.20 3.64
C ARG A 317 -14.76 -11.40 3.47
N VAL A 318 -14.08 -11.52 2.32
CA VAL A 318 -13.09 -12.59 2.08
C VAL A 318 -11.78 -12.35 2.83
N VAL A 319 -11.29 -11.10 2.85
CA VAL A 319 -9.93 -10.78 3.30
C VAL A 319 -9.84 -10.40 4.78
N MET A 320 -10.85 -9.72 5.34
CA MET A 320 -10.85 -9.27 6.73
C MET A 320 -10.72 -10.40 7.76
N PRO A 321 -11.32 -11.61 7.57
CA PRO A 321 -11.09 -12.74 8.45
C PRO A 321 -9.61 -13.14 8.50
N SER A 322 -8.93 -13.24 7.36
CA SER A 322 -7.51 -13.57 7.31
C SER A 322 -6.63 -12.44 7.83
N LEU A 323 -7.04 -11.17 7.69
CA LEU A 323 -6.36 -10.05 8.33
C LEU A 323 -6.37 -10.21 9.86
N PHE A 324 -7.46 -10.67 10.46
CA PHE A 324 -7.50 -11.00 11.90
C PHE A 324 -6.50 -12.10 12.24
N ASP A 325 -6.50 -13.19 11.47
CA ASP A 325 -5.63 -14.34 11.71
C ASP A 325 -4.12 -13.95 11.57
N VAL A 326 -3.76 -13.17 10.53
CA VAL A 326 -2.39 -12.63 10.32
C VAL A 326 -1.97 -11.76 11.49
N ASN A 327 -2.88 -10.90 11.98
CA ASN A 327 -2.62 -10.05 13.13
C ASN A 327 -2.32 -10.88 14.38
N GLN A 328 -3.14 -11.89 14.67
CA GLN A 328 -2.94 -12.80 15.80
C GLN A 328 -1.64 -13.61 15.67
N MET A 329 -1.27 -14.05 14.47
CA MET A 329 -0.01 -14.76 14.23
C MET A 329 1.21 -13.86 14.42
N GLY A 330 1.12 -12.59 13.99
CA GLY A 330 2.14 -11.58 14.30
C GLY A 330 2.33 -11.41 15.81
N MET A 331 1.24 -11.51 16.58
CA MET A 331 1.32 -11.53 18.05
C MET A 331 2.08 -12.75 18.58
N ALA A 332 1.86 -13.95 18.03
CA ALA A 332 2.57 -15.15 18.42
C ALA A 332 4.07 -15.11 18.03
N ALA A 333 4.41 -14.55 16.86
CA ALA A 333 5.79 -14.43 16.39
C ALA A 333 6.65 -13.57 17.33
N THR A 334 6.07 -12.51 17.90
CA THR A 334 6.75 -11.66 18.89
C THR A 334 6.98 -12.31 20.26
N LYS A 335 6.41 -13.51 20.49
CA LYS A 335 6.57 -14.32 21.71
C LYS A 335 7.66 -15.41 21.61
N GLY A 336 8.49 -15.42 20.56
CA GLY A 336 9.54 -16.44 20.33
C GLY A 336 10.56 -16.60 21.49
N PRO A 337 11.23 -17.77 21.58
CA PRO A 337 11.78 -18.34 22.81
C PRO A 337 12.95 -17.55 23.39
N GLN A 338 13.10 -17.61 24.72
CA GLN A 338 14.28 -17.11 25.42
C GLN A 338 15.58 -17.66 24.80
N SER A 339 16.27 -16.87 23.98
CA SER A 339 17.73 -16.85 23.79
C SER A 339 18.10 -16.00 22.57
N GLY A 340 19.12 -15.16 22.73
CA GLY A 340 19.86 -14.59 21.60
C GLY A 340 19.23 -13.37 20.93
N SER A 341 19.63 -12.20 21.41
CA SER A 341 19.81 -10.94 20.64
C SER A 341 19.47 -10.99 19.15
N TYR A 342 18.24 -10.59 18.78
CA TYR A 342 17.96 -10.00 17.48
C TYR A 342 17.11 -8.73 17.62
N GLY A 343 17.82 -7.60 17.60
CA GLY A 343 17.45 -6.45 16.77
C GLY A 343 16.15 -5.70 17.04
N ILE A 344 15.81 -5.37 18.30
CA ILE A 344 15.01 -4.17 18.55
C ILE A 344 15.87 -2.98 18.11
N THR A 345 15.48 -2.30 17.02
CA THR A 345 16.22 -1.13 16.54
C THR A 345 16.33 -0.07 17.64
N CYS A 346 17.45 0.64 17.69
CA CYS A 346 17.84 1.53 18.80
C CYS A 346 16.78 2.59 19.19
N SER A 347 15.82 2.91 18.30
CA SER A 347 14.71 3.83 18.59
C SER A 347 13.56 3.19 19.40
N GLN A 348 13.32 1.89 19.25
CA GLN A 348 12.30 1.13 19.99
C GLN A 348 12.78 0.79 21.43
N SER A 349 14.08 0.53 21.61
CA SER A 349 14.72 0.32 22.92
C SER A 349 14.57 1.53 23.86
N PHE A 350 14.61 2.75 23.32
CA PHE A 350 14.53 3.98 24.12
C PHE A 350 13.11 4.26 24.63
N GLN A 351 12.06 3.90 23.85
CA GLN A 351 10.67 4.06 24.30
C GLN A 351 10.32 3.03 25.38
N ILE A 352 10.76 1.78 25.21
CA ILE A 352 10.55 0.70 26.17
C ILE A 352 11.22 1.04 27.51
N ARG A 353 12.48 1.51 27.52
CA ARG A 353 13.18 1.92 28.76
C ARG A 353 12.56 3.14 29.44
N THR A 354 11.97 4.06 28.68
CA THR A 354 11.33 5.26 29.25
C THR A 354 9.96 4.93 29.86
N VAL A 355 9.19 4.03 29.24
CA VAL A 355 7.93 3.51 29.81
C VAL A 355 8.23 2.66 31.04
N PHE A 356 9.30 1.84 31.02
CA PHE A 356 9.79 1.10 32.19
C PHE A 356 10.13 2.05 33.35
N ALA A 357 10.85 3.15 33.08
CA ALA A 357 11.21 4.13 34.12
C ALA A 357 9.99 4.89 34.68
N ILE A 358 8.97 5.17 33.86
CA ILE A 358 7.76 5.90 34.29
C ILE A 358 6.82 4.99 35.10
N TYR A 359 6.63 3.74 34.67
CA TYR A 359 5.81 2.76 35.41
C TYR A 359 6.51 2.30 36.70
N PHE A 360 7.83 2.08 36.68
CA PHE A 360 8.61 1.74 37.88
C PHE A 360 8.62 2.88 38.92
N PHE A 361 8.57 4.14 38.49
CA PHE A 361 8.43 5.29 39.41
C PHE A 361 6.99 5.48 39.92
N GLN A 362 5.95 5.15 39.13
CA GLN A 362 4.56 5.24 39.60
C GLN A 362 4.20 4.10 40.58
N PHE A 363 4.73 2.90 40.39
CA PHE A 363 4.52 1.77 41.31
C PHE A 363 5.26 1.93 42.65
N ASN A 364 6.36 2.69 42.70
CA ASN A 364 7.08 2.98 43.96
C ASN A 364 6.29 3.85 44.95
N LYS A 365 5.06 4.28 44.63
CA LYS A 365 4.15 4.92 45.60
C LYS A 365 3.12 3.96 46.23
N PHE A 366 2.96 2.73 45.73
CA PHE A 366 2.03 1.75 46.26
C PHE A 366 2.76 0.46 46.64
N ASN A 367 3.07 0.35 47.94
CA ASN A 367 3.17 -0.90 48.69
C ASN A 367 4.14 -2.00 48.20
N VAL A 368 5.43 -1.69 48.12
CA VAL A 368 6.48 -2.73 48.29
C VAL A 368 6.44 -3.33 49.71
N PHE A 369 5.81 -2.64 50.67
CA PHE A 369 5.68 -3.09 52.06
C PHE A 369 4.66 -4.22 52.29
N MET A 370 3.63 -4.37 51.42
CA MET A 370 2.57 -5.38 51.61
C MET A 370 2.92 -6.76 51.04
N VAL A 371 3.97 -6.86 50.23
CA VAL A 371 4.28 -8.09 49.47
C VAL A 371 5.12 -9.08 50.28
N TYR A 372 5.81 -8.62 51.33
CA TYR A 372 6.56 -9.51 52.23
C TYR A 372 5.66 -10.42 53.09
N GLN A 373 4.34 -10.17 53.17
CA GLN A 373 3.45 -10.94 54.04
C GLN A 373 2.89 -12.23 53.40
N ASN A 374 3.00 -12.43 52.08
CA ASN A 374 2.33 -13.53 51.38
C ASN A 374 3.28 -14.57 50.73
N GLY A 375 4.56 -14.59 51.08
CA GLY A 375 5.47 -15.70 50.72
C GLY A 375 5.75 -15.91 49.24
N LYS A 376 5.31 -15.02 48.33
CA LYS A 376 5.70 -15.06 46.91
C LYS A 376 7.05 -14.36 46.73
N SER A 377 7.98 -14.99 46.02
CA SER A 377 9.28 -14.39 45.77
C SER A 377 9.14 -13.19 44.83
N ILE A 378 10.04 -12.22 44.95
CA ILE A 378 10.14 -11.10 43.99
C ILE A 378 10.28 -11.62 42.55
N LEU A 379 10.86 -12.81 42.38
CA LEU A 379 11.01 -13.49 41.09
C LEU A 379 9.65 -13.93 40.51
N ASP A 380 8.75 -14.47 41.33
CA ASP A 380 7.40 -14.88 40.89
C ASP A 380 6.54 -13.68 40.48
N ILE A 381 6.72 -12.55 41.16
CA ILE A 381 6.04 -11.30 40.82
C ILE A 381 6.64 -10.69 39.56
N LEU A 382 7.98 -10.73 39.40
CA LEU A 382 8.63 -10.30 38.18
C LEU A 382 8.25 -11.19 36.99
N LEU A 383 8.12 -12.50 37.16
CA LEU A 383 7.64 -13.44 36.14
C LEU A 383 6.17 -13.17 35.79
N PHE A 384 5.30 -12.97 36.79
CA PHE A 384 3.90 -12.62 36.56
C PHE A 384 3.74 -11.25 35.87
N VAL A 385 4.54 -10.26 36.25
CA VAL A 385 4.58 -8.94 35.61
C VAL A 385 5.12 -9.09 34.19
N LEU A 386 6.19 -9.86 33.96
CA LEU A 386 6.74 -10.08 32.62
C LEU A 386 5.74 -10.80 31.71
N GLU A 387 5.06 -11.84 32.18
CA GLU A 387 4.05 -12.58 31.41
C GLU A 387 2.83 -11.71 31.05
N ASN A 388 2.32 -10.91 31.99
CA ASN A 388 1.22 -9.97 31.71
C ASN A 388 1.66 -8.78 30.83
N HIS A 389 2.88 -8.27 31.00
CA HIS A 389 3.42 -7.18 30.18
C HIS A 389 3.80 -7.62 28.76
N GLN A 390 4.15 -8.89 28.53
CA GLN A 390 4.39 -9.42 27.18
C GLN A 390 3.10 -9.39 26.34
N LEU A 391 1.95 -9.76 26.91
CA LEU A 391 0.67 -9.66 26.21
C LEU A 391 0.29 -8.20 25.90
N ILE A 392 0.50 -7.29 26.86
CA ILE A 392 0.21 -5.85 26.75
C ILE A 392 1.10 -5.20 25.67
N ASN A 393 2.40 -5.50 25.63
CA ASN A 393 3.33 -4.94 24.64
C ASN A 393 3.00 -5.39 23.21
N VAL A 394 2.46 -6.59 23.06
CA VAL A 394 2.15 -7.18 21.75
C VAL A 394 0.83 -6.63 21.19
N ILE A 395 -0.21 -6.51 22.01
CA ILE A 395 -1.46 -5.82 21.61
C ILE A 395 -1.17 -4.36 21.26
N TYR A 396 -0.29 -3.71 22.03
CA TYR A 396 0.12 -2.33 21.79
C TYR A 396 0.90 -2.16 20.47
N LEU A 397 1.82 -3.08 20.14
CA LEU A 397 2.54 -3.06 18.86
C LEU A 397 1.58 -3.26 17.68
N LEU A 398 0.60 -4.16 17.83
CA LEU A 398 -0.43 -4.40 16.84
C LEU A 398 -1.31 -3.16 16.62
N GLU A 399 -1.73 -2.54 17.71
CA GLU A 399 -2.48 -1.28 17.71
C GLU A 399 -1.70 -0.18 16.99
N MET A 400 -0.40 0.00 17.30
CA MET A 400 0.46 0.96 16.61
C MET A 400 0.56 0.70 15.11
N VAL A 401 0.81 -0.55 14.69
CA VAL A 401 0.98 -0.93 13.28
C VAL A 401 -0.32 -0.72 12.51
N LEU A 402 -1.45 -1.17 13.06
CA LEU A 402 -2.76 -0.99 12.44
C LEU A 402 -3.10 0.48 12.33
N ILE A 403 -2.92 1.27 13.40
CA ILE A 403 -3.22 2.70 13.40
C ILE A 403 -2.35 3.47 12.39
N ASP A 404 -1.05 3.20 12.33
CA ASP A 404 -0.13 3.85 11.38
C ASP A 404 -0.49 3.50 9.94
N SER A 405 -0.72 2.22 9.67
CA SER A 405 -1.09 1.73 8.34
C SER A 405 -2.44 2.28 7.89
N VAL A 406 -3.40 2.39 8.81
CA VAL A 406 -4.72 2.95 8.54
C VAL A 406 -4.67 4.46 8.30
N ASP A 407 -3.90 5.23 9.07
CA ASP A 407 -3.71 6.69 8.83
C ASP A 407 -3.09 6.93 7.45
N ASP A 408 -2.02 6.21 7.11
CA ASP A 408 -1.32 6.34 5.84
C ASP A 408 -2.27 6.07 4.67
N LYS A 409 -3.00 4.95 4.71
CA LYS A 409 -3.85 4.50 3.61
C LYS A 409 -5.15 5.27 3.45
N VAL A 410 -5.78 5.69 4.56
CA VAL A 410 -7.02 6.48 4.48
C VAL A 410 -6.72 7.94 4.14
N CYS A 411 -5.66 8.54 4.69
CA CYS A 411 -5.36 9.95 4.43
C CYS A 411 -4.59 10.19 3.13
N ARG A 412 -3.60 9.35 2.78
CA ARG A 412 -2.74 9.59 1.60
C ARG A 412 -3.28 8.95 0.33
N ASP A 413 -3.72 7.69 0.43
CA ASP A 413 -4.18 6.92 -0.74
C ASP A 413 -5.69 7.10 -1.00
N ALA A 414 -6.36 7.94 -0.20
CA ALA A 414 -7.80 8.21 -0.28
C ALA A 414 -8.67 6.94 -0.29
N ASN A 415 -8.24 5.88 0.40
CA ASN A 415 -8.96 4.61 0.48
C ASN A 415 -9.91 4.57 1.70
N GLY A 416 -10.87 3.64 1.69
CA GLY A 416 -11.85 3.45 2.76
C GLY A 416 -13.12 4.29 2.60
N ASP A 417 -14.24 3.77 3.09
CA ASP A 417 -15.56 4.41 3.09
C ASP A 417 -16.28 4.17 4.42
N GLU A 418 -17.41 4.84 4.65
CA GLU A 418 -18.19 4.66 5.89
C GLU A 418 -18.63 3.20 6.09
N LYS A 419 -18.83 2.44 5.01
CA LYS A 419 -19.21 1.03 5.06
C LYS A 419 -18.06 0.17 5.58
N TYR A 420 -16.82 0.53 5.31
CA TYR A 420 -15.63 -0.21 5.74
C TYR A 420 -15.60 -0.33 7.27
N ALA A 421 -15.80 0.78 7.99
CA ALA A 421 -15.77 0.78 9.46
C ALA A 421 -16.85 -0.15 10.05
N ALA A 422 -18.04 -0.16 9.45
CA ALA A 422 -19.14 -1.04 9.87
C ALA A 422 -18.83 -2.53 9.59
N ILE A 423 -18.36 -2.86 8.38
CA ILE A 423 -18.02 -4.24 8.00
C ILE A 423 -16.83 -4.76 8.83
N PHE A 424 -15.81 -3.92 9.03
CA PHE A 424 -14.66 -4.23 9.88
C PHE A 424 -15.12 -4.57 11.30
N ARG A 425 -15.97 -3.73 11.90
CA ARG A 425 -16.52 -3.98 13.23
C ARG A 425 -17.34 -5.27 13.27
N GLU A 426 -18.21 -5.51 12.30
CA GLU A 426 -19.03 -6.74 12.21
C GLU A 426 -18.16 -8.00 12.23
N ILE A 427 -17.19 -8.10 11.31
CA ILE A 427 -16.35 -9.29 11.14
C ILE A 427 -15.41 -9.50 12.32
N MET A 428 -14.76 -8.43 12.80
CA MET A 428 -13.81 -8.55 13.92
C MET A 428 -14.52 -8.94 15.22
N MET A 429 -15.70 -8.39 15.48
CA MET A 429 -16.49 -8.77 16.66
C MET A 429 -16.99 -10.21 16.58
N GLU A 430 -17.26 -10.74 15.38
CA GLU A 430 -17.62 -12.14 15.19
C GLU A 430 -16.44 -13.07 15.51
N LYS A 431 -15.25 -12.76 14.98
CA LYS A 431 -14.01 -13.51 15.24
C LYS A 431 -13.59 -13.50 16.71
N LEU A 432 -13.78 -12.38 17.40
CA LEU A 432 -13.43 -12.26 18.83
C LEU A 432 -14.31 -13.10 19.77
N LYS A 433 -15.47 -13.60 19.32
CA LYS A 433 -16.35 -14.43 20.17
C LYS A 433 -15.69 -15.73 20.61
N THR A 434 -14.77 -16.25 19.82
CA THR A 434 -14.10 -17.54 20.05
C THR A 434 -12.77 -17.40 20.78
N GLU A 435 -12.35 -16.19 21.12
CA GLU A 435 -11.00 -15.87 21.61
C GLU A 435 -10.96 -15.55 23.11
N ASP A 436 -9.90 -15.98 23.80
CA ASP A 436 -9.74 -15.79 25.25
C ASP A 436 -9.47 -14.33 25.65
N TRP A 437 -8.99 -13.50 24.72
CA TRP A 437 -8.66 -12.08 24.93
C TRP A 437 -9.75 -11.14 24.40
N ARG A 438 -11.00 -11.63 24.38
CA ARG A 438 -12.16 -10.92 23.82
C ARG A 438 -12.33 -9.50 24.37
N GLU A 439 -12.22 -9.31 25.68
CA GLU A 439 -12.44 -7.98 26.29
C GLU A 439 -11.44 -6.94 25.76
N GLN A 440 -10.14 -7.29 25.69
CA GLN A 440 -9.10 -6.43 25.15
C GLN A 440 -9.28 -6.22 23.64
N GLY A 441 -9.68 -7.27 22.91
CA GLY A 441 -9.96 -7.19 21.48
C GLY A 441 -11.16 -6.29 21.15
N GLU A 442 -12.23 -6.34 21.94
CA GLU A 442 -13.40 -5.47 21.77
C GLU A 442 -13.04 -3.99 21.98
N GLU A 443 -12.16 -3.69 22.94
CA GLU A 443 -11.61 -2.33 23.13
C GLU A 443 -10.79 -1.88 21.92
N LEU A 444 -9.86 -2.71 21.45
CA LEU A 444 -9.04 -2.43 20.28
C LEU A 444 -9.89 -2.19 19.03
N VAL A 445 -10.84 -3.07 18.73
CA VAL A 445 -11.77 -2.91 17.60
C VAL A 445 -12.57 -1.62 17.75
N GLY A 446 -12.99 -1.28 18.97
CA GLY A 446 -13.64 -0.01 19.29
C GLY A 446 -12.78 1.22 18.98
N LYS A 447 -11.50 1.20 19.37
CA LYS A 447 -10.55 2.28 19.08
C LYS A 447 -10.27 2.41 17.57
N VAL A 448 -9.97 1.31 16.90
CA VAL A 448 -9.69 1.28 15.44
C VAL A 448 -10.91 1.73 14.63
N THR A 449 -12.12 1.31 15.02
CA THR A 449 -13.37 1.76 14.36
C THR A 449 -13.54 3.28 14.50
N LYS A 450 -13.38 3.81 15.73
CA LYS A 450 -13.44 5.26 15.98
C LYS A 450 -12.37 6.03 15.21
N LEU A 451 -11.20 5.43 15.01
CA LEU A 451 -10.14 6.01 14.21
C LEU A 451 -10.53 6.07 12.73
N PHE A 452 -10.97 4.97 12.12
CA PHE A 452 -11.45 4.95 10.73
C PHE A 452 -12.49 6.03 10.48
N GLU A 453 -13.46 6.10 11.38
CA GLU A 453 -14.50 7.12 11.42
C GLU A 453 -13.95 8.55 11.40
N ARG A 454 -12.96 8.87 12.26
CA ARG A 454 -12.35 10.20 12.32
C ARG A 454 -11.45 10.50 11.10
N LEU A 455 -10.77 9.51 10.56
CA LEU A 455 -9.92 9.66 9.38
C LEU A 455 -10.75 9.88 8.11
N ILE A 456 -11.88 9.18 7.97
CA ILE A 456 -12.85 9.40 6.90
C ILE A 456 -13.40 10.84 6.99
N ASP A 457 -13.80 11.27 8.19
CA ASP A 457 -14.23 12.65 8.46
C ASP A 457 -13.16 13.67 8.06
N TYR A 458 -11.90 13.43 8.45
CA TYR A 458 -10.76 14.27 8.08
C TYR A 458 -10.58 14.35 6.57
N ARG A 459 -10.57 13.22 5.85
CA ARG A 459 -10.41 13.19 4.39
C ARG A 459 -11.52 13.97 3.68
N LEU A 460 -12.78 13.73 4.02
CA LEU A 460 -13.93 14.44 3.44
C LEU A 460 -13.84 15.96 3.68
N SER A 461 -13.31 16.37 4.84
CA SER A 461 -13.09 17.79 5.12
C SER A 461 -12.01 18.41 4.22
N GLN A 462 -10.99 17.66 3.81
CA GLN A 462 -9.93 18.16 2.93
C GLN A 462 -10.41 18.39 1.48
N GLU A 463 -11.41 17.64 1.02
CA GLU A 463 -12.05 17.84 -0.29
C GLU A 463 -12.83 19.17 -0.32
N GLN A 464 -13.45 19.54 0.79
CA GLN A 464 -14.23 20.79 0.94
C GLN A 464 -13.33 21.96 1.37
N ARG A 465 -12.38 22.36 0.51
CA ARG A 465 -11.40 23.42 0.83
C ARG A 465 -12.02 24.75 1.30
N GLU A 466 -13.19 25.10 0.77
CA GLU A 466 -13.91 26.33 1.12
C GLU A 466 -14.46 26.30 2.56
N ASN A 467 -14.76 25.10 3.09
CA ASN A 467 -15.37 24.93 4.40
C ASN A 467 -14.32 24.86 5.51
N ARG A 468 -13.92 26.04 5.98
CA ARG A 468 -12.85 26.20 6.98
C ARG A 468 -13.19 25.57 8.32
N TYR A 469 -14.45 25.67 8.76
CA TYR A 469 -14.88 25.10 10.04
C TYR A 469 -14.78 23.57 10.03
N LEU A 470 -15.22 22.92 8.95
CA LEU A 470 -15.12 21.46 8.84
C LEU A 470 -13.67 20.97 8.87
N ARG A 471 -12.77 21.61 8.11
CA ARG A 471 -11.34 21.28 8.14
C ARG A 471 -10.74 21.44 9.54
N LEU A 472 -11.06 22.54 10.22
CA LEU A 472 -10.56 22.79 11.58
C LEU A 472 -11.08 21.75 12.59
N SER A 473 -12.39 21.50 12.57
CA SER A 473 -13.05 20.58 13.51
C SER A 473 -12.59 19.14 13.31
N ALA A 474 -12.49 18.68 12.06
CA ALA A 474 -12.03 17.33 11.76
C ALA A 474 -10.55 17.13 12.14
N THR A 475 -9.69 18.11 11.79
CA THR A 475 -8.27 18.08 12.18
C THR A 475 -8.10 18.07 13.71
N HIS A 476 -8.86 18.90 14.43
CA HIS A 476 -8.83 18.94 15.90
C HIS A 476 -9.33 17.62 16.53
N SER A 477 -10.39 17.03 15.98
CA SER A 477 -10.92 15.72 16.43
C SER A 477 -9.88 14.61 16.28
N LEU A 478 -9.11 14.64 15.18
CA LEU A 478 -8.05 13.68 14.89
C LEU A 478 -6.83 13.89 15.80
N ILE A 479 -6.41 15.15 16.01
CA ILE A 479 -5.36 15.49 16.99
C ILE A 479 -5.76 15.03 18.39
N GLY A 480 -7.03 15.20 18.77
CA GLY A 480 -7.56 14.74 20.05
C GLY A 480 -7.47 13.22 20.21
N PHE A 481 -7.60 12.45 19.12
CA PHE A 481 -7.38 11.00 19.14
C PHE A 481 -5.90 10.67 19.38
N TYR A 482 -5.01 11.23 18.56
CA TYR A 482 -3.57 10.94 18.63
C TYR A 482 -2.84 11.57 19.81
N LYS A 483 -3.48 12.47 20.56
CA LYS A 483 -2.92 13.06 21.77
C LYS A 483 -2.77 12.03 22.88
N ASP A 484 -3.71 11.10 22.95
CA ASP A 484 -3.78 10.09 23.99
C ASP A 484 -2.99 8.82 23.59
N GLU A 485 -2.74 8.63 22.29
CA GLU A 485 -1.95 7.54 21.71
C GLU A 485 -0.46 7.93 21.55
N VAL A 486 0.50 7.03 21.77
CA VAL A 486 1.97 7.36 21.77
C VAL A 486 2.53 7.58 20.35
N ILE A 487 1.71 7.90 19.34
CA ILE A 487 2.15 8.11 17.95
C ILE A 487 2.54 9.56 17.70
N ARG A 488 3.70 9.95 18.24
CA ARG A 488 4.20 11.34 18.19
C ARG A 488 4.34 11.92 16.79
N ASP A 489 4.65 11.12 15.77
CA ASP A 489 4.93 11.65 14.44
C ASP A 489 3.65 11.92 13.62
N ILE A 490 2.63 11.07 13.75
CA ILE A 490 1.29 11.33 13.18
C ILE A 490 0.66 12.56 13.86
N TYR A 491 0.75 12.62 15.19
CA TYR A 491 0.28 13.78 15.96
C TYR A 491 0.95 15.10 15.51
N LYS A 492 2.28 15.10 15.30
CA LYS A 492 3.00 16.27 14.76
C LYS A 492 2.53 16.66 13.36
N ARG A 493 2.30 15.70 12.45
CA ARG A 493 1.78 15.96 11.09
C ARG A 493 0.46 16.72 11.16
N HIS A 494 -0.48 16.23 11.96
CA HIS A 494 -1.81 16.84 12.06
C HIS A 494 -1.78 18.21 12.76
N ILE A 495 -0.86 18.44 13.72
CA ILE A 495 -0.60 19.79 14.27
C ILE A 495 -0.09 20.75 13.20
N MET A 496 0.79 20.28 12.30
CA MET A 496 1.31 21.11 11.22
C MET A 496 0.20 21.45 10.21
N ALA A 497 -0.69 20.51 9.89
CA ALA A 497 -1.88 20.77 9.09
C ALA A 497 -2.82 21.78 9.78
N LEU A 498 -3.05 21.65 11.09
CA LEU A 498 -3.82 22.61 11.88
C LEU A 498 -3.22 24.03 11.80
N LYS A 499 -1.89 24.14 11.90
CA LYS A 499 -1.17 25.40 11.75
C LYS A 499 -1.42 26.05 10.40
N GLU A 500 -1.39 25.29 9.30
CA GLU A 500 -1.62 25.81 7.95
C GLU A 500 -3.04 26.40 7.82
N ILE A 501 -4.05 25.69 8.32
CA ILE A 501 -5.45 26.18 8.35
C ILE A 501 -5.54 27.49 9.15
N HIS A 502 -4.89 27.60 10.31
CA HIS A 502 -4.90 28.82 11.11
C HIS A 502 -4.16 30.00 10.47
N LEU A 503 -3.14 29.74 9.64
CA LEU A 503 -2.42 30.76 8.89
C LEU A 503 -3.29 31.35 7.78
N GLU A 504 -4.06 30.51 7.06
CA GLU A 504 -5.04 30.96 6.06
C GLU A 504 -6.11 31.88 6.67
N VAL A 505 -6.53 31.62 7.90
CA VAL A 505 -7.59 32.39 8.59
C VAL A 505 -7.07 33.71 9.18
N GLY A 506 -5.75 33.92 9.25
CA GLY A 506 -5.17 35.12 9.89
C GLY A 506 -5.45 35.20 11.39
N SER A 507 -5.75 34.07 12.04
CA SER A 507 -6.17 34.02 13.44
C SER A 507 -5.09 34.53 14.40
N THR A 508 -5.50 35.30 15.42
CA THR A 508 -4.61 35.89 16.43
C THR A 508 -3.87 34.84 17.27
N GLU A 509 -4.46 33.65 17.44
CA GLU A 509 -3.88 32.52 18.21
C GLU A 509 -2.55 32.01 17.62
N TYR A 510 -2.38 32.00 16.29
CA TYR A 510 -1.14 31.58 15.65
C TYR A 510 -0.15 32.71 15.33
N ARG A 511 -0.56 33.99 15.44
CA ARG A 511 0.37 35.13 15.43
C ARG A 511 1.34 35.07 16.62
N TYR A 512 0.86 34.57 17.77
CA TYR A 512 1.71 34.20 18.91
C TYR A 512 2.67 33.06 18.54
N LEU A 513 2.21 31.97 17.93
CA LEU A 513 3.07 30.84 17.52
C LEU A 513 4.16 31.22 16.49
N ARG A 514 3.88 32.18 15.58
CA ARG A 514 4.86 32.70 14.61
C ARG A 514 6.00 33.43 15.32
N SER A 515 5.70 34.29 16.30
CA SER A 515 6.73 34.89 17.17
C SER A 515 7.50 33.84 17.97
N TRP A 516 6.83 32.79 18.45
CA TRP A 516 7.46 31.70 19.22
C TRP A 516 8.42 30.84 18.39
N LYS A 517 8.15 30.58 17.11
CA LYS A 517 9.07 29.81 16.24
C LYS A 517 10.35 30.60 15.94
N THR A 518 10.20 31.89 15.62
CA THR A 518 11.34 32.80 15.43
C THR A 518 12.18 32.92 16.70
N ILE A 519 11.53 33.09 17.88
CA ILE A 519 12.23 33.12 19.18
C ILE A 519 12.93 31.78 19.47
N ARG A 520 12.31 30.64 19.17
CA ARG A 520 12.89 29.31 19.41
C ARG A 520 14.08 29.02 18.48
N GLU A 521 14.01 29.39 17.21
CA GLU A 521 15.08 29.23 16.23
C GLU A 521 16.27 30.15 16.58
N GLU A 522 16.03 31.40 16.99
CA GLU A 522 17.07 32.31 17.49
C GLU A 522 17.71 31.79 18.80
N LEU A 523 16.92 31.26 19.74
CA LEU A 523 17.41 30.69 21.00
C LEU A 523 18.20 29.40 20.78
N PHE A 524 17.81 28.55 19.82
CA PHE A 524 18.59 27.36 19.43
C PHE A 524 19.90 27.73 18.72
N ARG A 525 19.90 28.81 17.93
CA ARG A 525 21.11 29.34 17.28
C ARG A 525 22.12 29.85 18.31
N LEU A 526 21.64 30.47 19.40
CA LEU A 526 22.46 30.97 20.51
C LEU A 526 22.89 29.86 21.50
N SER A 527 22.18 28.73 21.59
CA SER A 527 22.47 27.63 22.52
C SER A 527 23.50 26.62 22.01
N LYS A 528 24.23 26.92 20.93
CA LYS A 528 25.15 25.99 20.26
C LYS A 528 26.34 25.54 21.13
N SER A 529 26.49 26.04 22.36
CA SER A 529 27.62 25.76 23.24
C SER A 529 27.34 24.88 24.48
N GLN A 530 26.12 24.37 24.74
CA GLN A 530 25.93 23.47 25.91
C GLN A 530 24.81 22.43 25.78
N PHE A 531 25.19 21.17 26.01
CA PHE A 531 24.58 19.90 25.62
C PHE A 531 23.24 19.51 26.33
N CYS A 532 22.58 20.40 27.08
CA CYS A 532 21.54 19.96 28.03
C CYS A 532 20.12 20.54 27.84
N VAL A 533 19.89 21.44 26.88
CA VAL A 533 18.60 22.16 26.77
C VAL A 533 17.44 21.29 26.19
N GLY A 534 17.76 20.19 25.50
CA GLY A 534 16.78 19.40 24.75
C GLY A 534 15.79 18.54 25.56
N LYS A 535 16.07 18.23 26.84
CA LYS A 535 15.27 17.25 27.61
C LYS A 535 14.16 17.84 28.48
N TRP A 536 14.17 19.14 28.78
CA TRP A 536 13.24 19.75 29.76
C TRP A 536 12.07 20.53 29.14
N LEU A 537 12.19 21.00 27.91
CA LEU A 537 11.13 21.73 27.21
C LEU A 537 10.11 20.76 26.60
N LYS A 538 9.14 20.29 27.41
CA LYS A 538 7.95 19.62 26.86
C LYS A 538 7.18 20.62 25.96
N PRO A 539 6.88 20.30 24.69
CA PRO A 539 6.47 21.27 23.67
C PRO A 539 5.10 21.95 23.84
N HIS A 540 4.34 21.66 24.91
CA HIS A 540 2.94 22.07 25.02
C HIS A 540 2.57 22.84 26.31
N LYS A 541 3.54 23.16 27.19
CA LYS A 541 3.24 23.77 28.50
C LYS A 541 4.25 24.82 28.97
N VAL A 542 5.01 25.43 28.09
CA VAL A 542 6.08 26.35 28.52
C VAL A 542 5.66 27.79 28.24
N SER A 543 5.41 28.55 29.31
CA SER A 543 5.13 29.99 29.25
C SER A 543 6.44 30.80 29.22
N ILE A 544 6.36 32.09 28.85
CA ILE A 544 7.48 33.04 28.97
C ILE A 544 8.03 33.07 30.41
N ARG A 545 7.16 32.82 31.40
CA ARG A 545 7.51 32.75 32.81
C ARG A 545 8.37 31.53 33.13
N ASP A 546 8.09 30.39 32.52
CA ASP A 546 8.82 29.13 32.75
C ASP A 546 10.20 29.12 32.08
N ILE A 547 10.34 29.75 30.90
CA ILE A 547 11.65 29.95 30.24
C ILE A 547 12.48 30.97 31.02
N HIS A 548 11.85 32.06 31.47
CA HIS A 548 12.53 33.05 32.30
C HIS A 548 12.98 32.44 33.63
N LEU A 549 12.15 31.62 34.27
CA LEU A 549 12.47 30.89 35.49
C LEU A 549 13.64 29.91 35.23
N PHE A 550 13.57 29.11 34.17
CA PHE A 550 14.67 28.19 33.81
C PHE A 550 16.01 28.91 33.61
N TRP A 551 16.04 30.04 32.90
CA TRP A 551 17.28 30.79 32.67
C TRP A 551 17.75 31.63 33.88
N THR A 552 16.83 32.10 34.73
CA THR A 552 17.19 32.78 35.99
C THR A 552 17.63 31.81 37.07
N THR A 553 17.16 30.56 37.03
CA THR A 553 17.50 29.51 38.00
C THR A 553 18.69 28.65 37.58
N PHE A 554 18.91 28.41 36.27
CA PHE A 554 19.93 27.45 35.78
C PHE A 554 20.89 27.98 34.70
N GLY A 555 20.73 29.22 34.22
CA GLY A 555 21.60 29.79 33.18
C GLY A 555 22.79 30.57 33.76
N PRO A 556 24.04 30.40 33.28
CA PRO A 556 25.16 31.21 33.71
C PRO A 556 25.15 32.58 32.99
N PHE A 557 24.78 33.66 33.70
CA PHE A 557 24.97 35.08 33.33
C PHE A 557 24.41 35.53 31.94
N PRO A 558 24.38 36.83 31.59
CA PRO A 558 23.44 37.36 30.60
C PRO A 558 23.90 37.03 29.17
N SER A 559 23.42 35.90 28.65
CA SER A 559 23.50 35.63 27.22
C SER A 559 22.58 36.60 26.46
N GLU A 560 22.99 37.02 25.25
CA GLU A 560 22.21 37.91 24.36
C GLU A 560 20.75 37.46 24.19
N GLY A 561 20.49 36.15 24.26
CA GLY A 561 19.15 35.57 24.23
C GLY A 561 18.26 35.97 25.41
N GLY A 562 18.83 36.12 26.61
CA GLY A 562 18.13 36.62 27.80
C GLY A 562 17.75 38.09 27.70
N GLN A 563 18.61 38.93 27.09
CA GLN A 563 18.33 40.34 26.82
C GLN A 563 17.28 40.51 25.71
N LEU A 564 17.33 39.72 24.64
CA LEU A 564 16.33 39.73 23.58
C LEU A 564 14.93 39.37 24.12
N LEU A 565 14.84 38.37 25.01
CA LEU A 565 13.58 38.00 25.66
C LEU A 565 13.03 39.12 26.55
N LYS A 566 13.90 39.82 27.30
CA LYS A 566 13.50 40.99 28.10
C LYS A 566 13.01 42.14 27.21
N LYS A 567 13.70 42.43 26.11
CA LYS A 567 13.32 43.48 25.15
C LYS A 567 11.99 43.18 24.47
N LYS A 568 11.81 41.97 23.92
CA LYS A 568 10.53 41.51 23.33
C LYS A 568 9.38 41.53 24.33
N ARG A 569 9.66 41.20 25.60
CA ARG A 569 8.69 41.25 26.69
C ARG A 569 8.31 42.69 27.04
N ALA A 570 9.28 43.60 27.07
CA ALA A 570 9.03 45.04 27.27
C ALA A 570 8.19 45.62 26.11
N GLU A 571 8.58 45.35 24.85
CA GLU A 571 7.81 45.73 23.66
C GLU A 571 6.37 45.18 23.71
N PHE A 572 6.19 43.94 24.18
CA PHE A 572 4.87 43.34 24.34
C PHE A 572 4.02 44.02 25.42
N PHE A 573 4.61 44.35 26.58
CA PHE A 573 3.89 45.06 27.64
C PHE A 573 3.59 46.50 27.26
N GLU A 574 4.52 47.20 26.63
CA GLU A 574 4.31 48.53 26.08
C GLU A 574 3.18 48.51 25.06
N LYS A 575 3.12 47.50 24.19
CA LYS A 575 2.03 47.31 23.25
C LYS A 575 0.70 47.03 23.94
N ILE A 576 0.66 46.25 25.02
CA ILE A 576 -0.56 46.04 25.82
C ILE A 576 -1.04 47.34 26.48
N SER A 577 -0.12 48.16 26.97
CA SER A 577 -0.42 49.41 27.66
C SER A 577 -0.78 50.56 26.72
N SER A 578 -0.22 50.58 25.50
CA SER A 578 -0.41 51.67 24.52
C SER A 578 -1.49 51.38 23.47
N SER A 579 -1.76 50.11 23.14
CA SER A 579 -2.80 49.77 22.15
C SER A 579 -4.15 49.52 22.80
N GLY A 580 -5.19 50.21 22.33
CA GLY A 580 -6.57 49.90 22.66
C GLY A 580 -6.90 48.48 22.22
N ARG A 581 -7.26 47.59 23.15
CA ARG A 581 -7.62 46.21 22.86
C ARG A 581 -9.12 46.11 22.59
N GLU A 582 -9.46 45.59 21.42
CA GLU A 582 -10.85 45.34 21.07
C GLU A 582 -11.41 44.19 21.93
N ALA A 583 -12.65 44.36 22.40
CA ALA A 583 -13.30 43.36 23.24
C ALA A 583 -13.57 42.06 22.46
N GLN A 584 -13.23 40.93 23.06
CA GLN A 584 -13.50 39.62 22.47
C GLN A 584 -14.97 39.26 22.65
N VAL A 585 -15.60 38.79 21.57
CA VAL A 585 -16.99 38.36 21.55
C VAL A 585 -17.06 36.84 21.50
N TYR A 586 -17.98 36.24 22.25
CA TYR A 586 -18.19 34.80 22.30
C TYR A 586 -19.65 34.45 21.98
N PHE A 587 -19.85 33.42 21.16
CA PHE A 587 -21.17 32.93 20.75
C PHE A 587 -21.33 31.48 21.16
N LYS A 588 -22.41 31.15 21.87
CA LYS A 588 -22.81 29.76 22.10
C LYS A 588 -23.69 29.30 20.95
N ILE A 589 -23.29 28.23 20.28
CA ILE A 589 -23.99 27.67 19.12
C ILE A 589 -24.32 26.20 19.42
N ASP A 590 -25.59 25.86 19.23
CA ASP A 590 -26.14 24.52 19.47
C ASP A 590 -26.52 23.89 18.13
N PHE A 591 -25.98 22.70 17.85
CA PHE A 591 -26.28 21.93 16.64
C PHE A 591 -27.34 20.86 16.93
N TYR A 592 -28.40 20.82 16.12
CA TYR A 592 -29.53 19.89 16.24
C TYR A 592 -29.76 19.10 14.94
N GLY A 593 -29.69 17.77 15.01
CA GLY A 593 -29.84 16.91 13.82
C GLY A 593 -28.51 16.58 13.16
N PRO A 594 -28.52 15.90 12.00
CA PRO A 594 -27.33 15.31 11.40
C PRO A 594 -26.44 16.39 10.76
N PHE A 595 -25.53 16.95 11.55
CA PHE A 595 -24.48 17.84 11.07
C PHE A 595 -23.21 17.04 10.75
N PRO A 596 -22.61 17.24 9.56
CA PRO A 596 -21.33 16.62 9.20
C PRO A 596 -20.26 16.88 10.27
N HIS A 597 -19.52 15.83 10.65
CA HIS A 597 -18.40 15.82 11.63
C HIS A 597 -18.71 16.24 13.08
N VAL A 598 -19.80 16.99 13.32
CA VAL A 598 -20.34 17.21 14.66
C VAL A 598 -20.95 15.90 15.18
N ARG A 599 -21.46 15.04 14.27
CA ARG A 599 -22.11 13.75 14.61
C ARG A 599 -23.16 13.92 15.71
N SER A 600 -23.86 15.05 15.71
CA SER A 600 -25.07 15.21 16.51
C SER A 600 -26.14 14.32 15.90
N THR A 601 -26.67 13.40 16.69
CA THR A 601 -27.84 12.63 16.28
C THR A 601 -29.09 13.51 16.44
N ARG A 602 -30.25 13.08 15.94
CA ARG A 602 -31.53 13.75 16.26
C ARG A 602 -31.80 13.82 17.78
N LYS A 603 -31.13 12.99 18.58
CA LYS A 603 -31.29 12.89 20.04
C LYS A 603 -30.19 13.62 20.83
N ASP A 604 -29.01 13.86 20.25
CA ASP A 604 -27.87 14.46 20.96
C ASP A 604 -27.63 15.93 20.57
N ARG A 605 -27.83 16.84 21.53
CA ARG A 605 -27.44 18.26 21.39
C ARG A 605 -25.93 18.40 21.59
N LYS A 606 -25.21 18.92 20.59
CA LYS A 606 -23.84 19.40 20.79
C LYS A 606 -23.79 20.92 20.81
N SER A 607 -23.17 21.46 21.87
CA SER A 607 -23.05 22.88 22.14
C SER A 607 -21.58 23.29 22.09
N PHE A 608 -21.26 24.34 21.34
CA PHE A 608 -19.90 24.88 21.27
C PHE A 608 -19.90 26.38 21.59
N VAL A 609 -18.79 26.86 22.15
CA VAL A 609 -18.55 28.29 22.36
C VAL A 609 -17.53 28.75 21.33
N PHE A 610 -17.98 29.59 20.41
CA PHE A 610 -17.17 30.16 19.34
C PHE A 610 -16.65 31.52 19.75
N LYS A 611 -15.38 31.78 19.44
CA LYS A 611 -14.77 33.09 19.56
C LYS A 611 -14.99 33.86 18.26
N GLY A 612 -15.74 34.95 18.34
CA GLY A 612 -16.01 35.85 17.22
C GLY A 612 -14.84 36.79 16.94
N ALA A 613 -14.87 37.41 15.76
CA ALA A 613 -14.05 38.57 15.50
C ALA A 613 -14.52 39.76 16.37
N PRO A 614 -13.64 40.74 16.64
CA PRO A 614 -14.05 42.00 17.24
C PRO A 614 -15.27 42.58 16.51
N PHE A 615 -16.29 43.00 17.27
CA PHE A 615 -17.54 43.56 16.78
C PHE A 615 -18.47 42.61 15.98
N ASP A 616 -18.17 41.30 15.92
CA ASP A 616 -19.10 40.34 15.31
C ASP A 616 -20.46 40.41 16.02
N LYS A 617 -21.55 40.37 15.24
CA LYS A 617 -22.92 40.26 15.74
C LYS A 617 -23.42 38.82 15.60
N PRO A 618 -24.43 38.40 16.39
CA PRO A 618 -25.00 37.04 16.26
C PRO A 618 -25.46 36.68 14.85
N HIS A 619 -26.02 37.65 14.10
CA HIS A 619 -26.46 37.43 12.73
C HIS A 619 -25.29 37.17 11.78
N SER A 620 -24.22 37.95 11.87
CA SER A 620 -23.00 37.74 11.07
C SER A 620 -22.34 36.40 11.36
N MET A 621 -22.40 35.91 12.60
CA MET A 621 -21.93 34.57 12.94
C MET A 621 -22.83 33.48 12.35
N LEU A 622 -24.15 33.68 12.35
CA LEU A 622 -25.11 32.76 11.74
C LEU A 622 -24.92 32.69 10.22
N GLU A 623 -24.72 33.82 9.53
CA GLU A 623 -24.43 33.87 8.09
C GLU A 623 -23.15 33.11 7.74
N LYS A 624 -22.07 33.30 8.51
CA LYS A 624 -20.82 32.53 8.35
C LYS A 624 -21.07 31.02 8.49
N LEU A 625 -21.87 30.61 9.47
CA LEU A 625 -22.23 29.20 9.65
C LEU A 625 -23.18 28.67 8.58
N GLN A 626 -24.07 29.49 8.03
CA GLN A 626 -24.94 29.09 6.93
C GLN A 626 -24.18 28.97 5.61
N SER A 627 -23.13 29.79 5.43
CA SER A 627 -22.17 29.61 4.34
C SER A 627 -21.44 28.27 4.48
N ASP A 628 -20.99 27.93 5.69
CA ASP A 628 -20.34 26.64 5.95
C ASP A 628 -21.34 25.46 5.93
N PHE A 629 -22.63 25.69 6.20
CA PHE A 629 -23.67 24.68 6.22
C PHE A 629 -24.93 25.14 5.45
N PRO A 630 -24.95 25.02 4.11
CA PRO A 630 -26.04 25.57 3.28
C PRO A 630 -27.43 25.00 3.60
N LYS A 631 -27.48 23.76 4.13
CA LYS A 631 -28.73 23.08 4.52
C LYS A 631 -29.19 23.45 5.94
N ALA A 632 -28.37 24.18 6.72
CA ALA A 632 -28.69 24.53 8.09
C ALA A 632 -29.66 25.71 8.15
N ARG A 633 -30.65 25.60 9.04
CA ARG A 633 -31.62 26.67 9.31
C ARG A 633 -31.37 27.24 10.71
N GLY A 634 -31.49 28.56 10.85
CA GLY A 634 -31.42 29.23 12.14
C GLY A 634 -32.58 28.78 13.04
N GLY A 635 -32.26 28.29 14.23
CA GLY A 635 -33.26 28.04 15.28
C GLY A 635 -33.65 29.32 16.02
N PRO A 636 -34.72 29.30 16.85
CA PRO A 636 -35.12 30.45 17.64
C PRO A 636 -33.99 30.87 18.59
N THR A 637 -33.58 32.14 18.52
CA THR A 637 -32.53 32.72 19.35
C THR A 637 -32.99 32.82 20.80
N ARG A 638 -32.36 32.06 21.71
CA ARG A 638 -32.51 32.29 23.15
C ARG A 638 -31.64 33.49 23.52
N SER A 639 -32.24 34.68 23.62
CA SER A 639 -31.57 35.85 24.20
C SER A 639 -31.32 35.59 25.69
N HIS A 640 -30.14 35.07 26.05
CA HIS A 640 -29.72 35.13 27.44
C HIS A 640 -29.43 36.59 27.79
N ARG A 641 -30.24 37.12 28.70
CA ARG A 641 -30.01 38.38 29.42
C ARG A 641 -28.51 38.50 29.70
N GLN A 642 -27.91 39.58 29.22
CA GLN A 642 -26.63 40.07 29.72
C GLN A 642 -26.73 40.10 31.26
N ARG A 643 -26.09 39.15 31.94
CA ARG A 643 -25.73 39.39 33.34
C ARG A 643 -24.67 40.48 33.27
N ARG A 644 -25.09 41.70 33.61
CA ARG A 644 -24.18 42.79 33.97
C ARG A 644 -23.26 42.26 35.08
N ILE A 645 -21.99 42.68 34.95
CA ILE A 645 -20.82 42.32 35.76
C ILE A 645 -21.14 42.23 37.24
#